data_AF-A0A5C3EMY7-F1
#
_entry.id   AF-A0A5C3EMY7-F1
#
_cell.length_a   1.000
_cell.length_b   1.000
_cell.length_c   1.000
_cell.angle_alpha   90.00
_cell.angle_beta   90.00
_cell.angle_gamma   90.00
#
_symmetry.space_group_name_H-M   'P 1'
#
loop_
_entity.id
_entity.type
_entity.pdbx_description
1 polymer ?
#
loop_
_entity_poly.entity_id
_entity_poly.type
_entity_poly.pdbx_seq_one_letter_code
_entity_poly.pdbx_strand_id
1 'polypeptide(L)'
;MPSSTSALVATFASALLLASTTLADVNLSPAQNVASAGSTISNTINPSYAGFGIEPSDLFVYTGTSSPNQLTFNLLSNLANYTGAPPHIRVGGNAGDTMLYDPTVSGYSLQQNPNAIGTGNARASDYFFFGPNYFRVLNYFPKGTPITYGLNLAYQGPDALQRIVQQADAAFQYIGSSDDGPKLYSLEIGNEPDLYIDLGYRSQNWSPTDFGNEWASRAEVIYNQTLKPKGINSDFFEVAATATTASKNGQPFRIANLVGNSNGVAADNGIYVAGWNQHDYFYYVGVSPFNLTMSYLLDLSQTVSQFREWAGQVGQSIVTGKPYYLREMGSVGPNGISGISETFGNALWTFNFFFYAASIKVDSVQMHMTQYSQAAPWQTNYMGGKGPHVRPTYYAWAAWAQVIGPTCNTKIAPISLSNAPGSYNNRLGAYAVYRGNSLTSVVMINTQMYYSYSGNPSYQNFVLSLPSLAGQTVYLSTLYADGIDSTSNVQWNGISYEQSGTGQPRTVNGTQWTMTVGADGTLTVPVRDSQVVVASTVRLGREAANATNCQNLATPGSSSGSGTGTSGSGKAAPTFKSTTGFKSDMPLSMTAIIAIAAGGGAFLIALLGLFIWCCVRSCKKSKARKARAAAILKAPPRHDDHPLLERDADDSHASYPAYQNSPGLRGWESPMTSVSHGQQVHPSQAYHGVQPEYDYAPAGYQYHPQHPQVMHSPTPQQTQQYYQQHPAYLQSPYQNYGHSHQGHGHGHGRAY
;
A
#
# COMPACT_ATOMS: atom_id res chain seq x y z
N MET A 1 17.45 -44.82 -14.44
CA MET A 1 18.78 -44.21 -14.24
C MET A 1 18.59 -42.90 -13.49
N PRO A 2 19.55 -42.47 -12.65
CA PRO A 2 19.22 -42.14 -11.25
C PRO A 2 18.55 -40.79 -11.00
N SER A 3 17.84 -40.73 -9.87
CA SER A 3 17.02 -39.63 -9.37
C SER A 3 17.82 -38.57 -8.60
N SER A 4 17.73 -37.31 -9.02
CA SER A 4 18.37 -36.16 -8.37
C SER A 4 17.56 -35.58 -7.20
N THR A 5 17.13 -36.42 -6.26
CA THR A 5 16.31 -36.03 -5.09
C THR A 5 17.06 -36.28 -3.76
N SER A 6 18.18 -35.58 -3.56
CA SER A 6 18.93 -35.55 -2.29
C SER A 6 19.87 -34.34 -2.21
N ALA A 7 19.34 -33.17 -1.87
CA ALA A 7 20.14 -31.93 -1.70
C ALA A 7 19.51 -30.93 -0.70
N LEU A 8 18.76 -31.42 0.31
CA LEU A 8 17.92 -30.55 1.16
C LEU A 8 17.88 -30.96 2.66
N VAL A 9 18.93 -31.63 3.17
CA VAL A 9 19.07 -31.99 4.60
C VAL A 9 20.55 -31.92 5.06
N ALA A 10 21.22 -30.76 4.97
CA ALA A 10 22.62 -30.61 5.47
C ALA A 10 23.14 -29.15 5.66
N THR A 11 22.33 -28.16 6.03
CA THR A 11 22.77 -26.73 6.09
C THR A 11 22.58 -25.99 7.41
N PHE A 12 22.35 -26.70 8.53
CA PHE A 12 22.27 -26.10 9.88
C PHE A 12 23.33 -26.60 10.88
N ALA A 13 24.30 -27.43 10.46
CA ALA A 13 25.23 -28.12 11.38
C ALA A 13 26.73 -27.95 11.07
N SER A 14 27.12 -27.25 9.99
CA SER A 14 28.51 -27.19 9.51
C SER A 14 29.02 -25.76 9.27
N ALA A 15 28.70 -24.85 10.19
CA ALA A 15 29.11 -23.43 10.15
C ALA A 15 30.13 -23.07 11.24
N LEU A 16 30.92 -24.04 11.70
CA LEU A 16 32.03 -23.86 12.64
C LEU A 16 33.35 -24.18 11.93
N LEU A 17 34.42 -23.44 12.27
CA LEU A 17 35.78 -23.55 11.73
C LEU A 17 36.06 -22.93 10.34
N LEU A 18 35.43 -21.79 10.03
CA LEU A 18 36.13 -20.68 9.38
C LEU A 18 36.00 -19.43 10.26
N ALA A 19 37.01 -18.55 10.22
CA ALA A 19 37.09 -17.38 11.09
C ALA A 19 36.11 -16.28 10.65
N SER A 20 34.82 -16.45 11.00
CA SER A 20 33.83 -15.39 10.89
C SER A 20 34.23 -14.20 11.76
N THR A 21 34.42 -13.03 11.15
CA THR A 21 34.35 -11.76 11.87
C THR A 21 32.94 -11.66 12.46
N THR A 22 32.81 -11.90 13.77
CA THR A 22 31.52 -11.90 14.45
C THR A 22 30.89 -10.52 14.35
N LEU A 23 29.87 -10.41 13.48
CA LEU A 23 29.02 -9.23 13.41
C LEU A 23 28.42 -8.99 14.79
N ALA A 24 28.32 -7.72 15.19
CA ALA A 24 27.74 -7.37 16.48
C ALA A 24 26.28 -7.81 16.54
N ASP A 25 25.89 -8.48 17.62
CA ASP A 25 24.50 -8.86 17.88
C ASP A 25 23.63 -7.60 18.02
N VAL A 26 22.50 -7.57 17.30
CA VAL A 26 21.55 -6.45 17.35
C VAL A 26 20.60 -6.67 18.51
N ASN A 27 20.70 -5.85 19.54
CA ASN A 27 19.88 -5.96 20.74
C ASN A 27 18.56 -5.19 20.58
N LEU A 28 17.45 -5.83 20.94
CA LEU A 28 16.12 -5.23 20.95
C LEU A 28 15.27 -5.67 22.14
N SER A 29 14.54 -4.73 22.71
CA SER A 29 13.64 -4.96 23.85
C SER A 29 12.23 -4.51 23.47
N PRO A 30 11.37 -5.41 22.96
CA PRO A 30 9.97 -5.08 22.72
C PRO A 30 9.29 -4.71 24.04
N ALA A 31 8.38 -3.73 23.99
CA ALA A 31 7.52 -3.44 25.12
C ALA A 31 6.62 -4.67 25.42
N GLN A 32 6.42 -4.97 26.70
CA GLN A 32 5.68 -6.17 27.12
C GLN A 32 4.18 -6.07 26.81
N ASN A 33 3.67 -4.83 26.73
CA ASN A 33 2.26 -4.54 26.53
C ASN A 33 2.03 -3.18 25.85
N VAL A 34 0.81 -2.93 25.38
CA VAL A 34 0.44 -1.70 24.63
C VAL A 34 0.71 -0.42 25.41
N ALA A 35 0.53 -0.41 26.74
CA ALA A 35 0.77 0.79 27.56
C ALA A 35 2.28 1.11 27.68
N SER A 36 3.13 0.09 27.75
CA SER A 36 4.60 0.25 27.77
C SER A 36 5.21 0.60 26.41
N ALA A 37 4.46 0.49 25.31
CA ALA A 37 4.92 0.84 23.96
C ALA A 37 4.90 2.37 23.67
N GLY A 38 4.30 3.18 24.54
CA GLY A 38 4.31 4.64 24.41
C GLY A 38 3.42 5.18 23.28
N SER A 39 3.80 6.33 22.72
CA SER A 39 2.97 7.11 21.77
C SER A 39 3.07 6.66 20.31
N THR A 40 4.03 5.79 19.98
CA THR A 40 4.32 5.24 18.63
C THR A 40 3.58 3.93 18.34
N ILE A 41 2.65 3.53 19.21
CA ILE A 41 1.73 2.42 18.94
C ILE A 41 0.67 2.82 17.92
N SER A 42 0.33 1.91 17.01
CA SER A 42 -0.71 2.07 16.00
C SER A 42 -2.12 2.22 16.60
N ASN A 43 -3.06 2.67 15.77
CA ASN A 43 -4.48 2.38 15.98
C ASN A 43 -4.72 0.85 15.92
N THR A 44 -5.91 0.38 16.32
CA THR A 44 -6.26 -1.04 16.17
C THR A 44 -6.31 -1.38 14.69
N ILE A 45 -5.49 -2.34 14.25
CA ILE A 45 -5.34 -2.65 12.83
C ILE A 45 -6.64 -3.26 12.29
N ASN A 46 -7.19 -2.62 11.26
CA ASN A 46 -8.33 -3.13 10.51
C ASN A 46 -7.94 -4.42 9.74
N PRO A 47 -8.69 -5.52 9.81
CA PRO A 47 -8.51 -6.70 8.97
C PRO A 47 -8.29 -6.43 7.47
N SER A 48 -8.88 -5.35 6.94
CA SER A 48 -8.81 -4.93 5.54
C SER A 48 -7.66 -3.95 5.22
N TYR A 49 -6.79 -3.62 6.20
CA TYR A 49 -5.80 -2.53 6.16
C TYR A 49 -4.93 -2.49 4.91
N ALA A 50 -4.28 -3.61 4.58
CA ALA A 50 -3.40 -3.73 3.42
C ALA A 50 -4.25 -4.16 2.23
N GLY A 51 -4.70 -3.17 1.46
CA GLY A 51 -5.57 -3.35 0.31
C GLY A 51 -4.93 -2.91 -0.99
N PHE A 52 -5.78 -2.60 -1.97
CA PHE A 52 -5.37 -2.31 -3.35
C PHE A 52 -6.16 -1.14 -3.95
N GLY A 53 -5.48 -0.27 -4.70
CA GLY A 53 -6.09 0.67 -5.63
C GLY A 53 -6.17 0.02 -7.01
N ILE A 54 -7.24 0.29 -7.76
CA ILE A 54 -7.43 -0.20 -9.13
C ILE A 54 -7.82 0.97 -10.01
N GLU A 55 -7.00 1.20 -11.04
CA GLU A 55 -7.23 2.24 -12.05
C GLU A 55 -8.56 1.96 -12.79
N PRO A 56 -9.47 2.94 -12.95
CA PRO A 56 -10.80 2.69 -13.51
C PRO A 56 -10.81 2.15 -14.95
N SER A 57 -9.78 2.40 -15.76
CA SER A 57 -9.66 1.78 -17.10
C SER A 57 -9.44 0.26 -17.05
N ASP A 58 -8.87 -0.23 -15.96
CA ASP A 58 -8.32 -1.58 -15.85
C ASP A 58 -9.21 -2.50 -15.01
N LEU A 59 -10.32 -1.99 -14.45
CA LEU A 59 -11.19 -2.75 -13.55
C LEU A 59 -11.57 -4.12 -14.11
N PHE A 60 -12.01 -4.18 -15.37
CA PHE A 60 -12.45 -5.41 -16.02
C PHE A 60 -11.37 -6.49 -16.14
N VAL A 61 -10.06 -6.15 -16.21
CA VAL A 61 -9.01 -7.18 -16.20
C VAL A 61 -8.79 -7.73 -14.78
N TYR A 62 -9.04 -6.93 -13.74
CA TYR A 62 -8.94 -7.37 -12.34
C TYR A 62 -10.18 -8.14 -11.87
N THR A 63 -11.39 -7.71 -12.24
CA THR A 63 -12.64 -8.35 -11.83
C THR A 63 -13.03 -9.53 -12.72
N GLY A 64 -12.69 -9.50 -14.01
CA GLY A 64 -13.42 -10.25 -15.05
C GLY A 64 -14.68 -9.52 -15.52
N THR A 65 -15.45 -10.15 -16.42
CA THR A 65 -16.56 -9.52 -17.15
C THR A 65 -17.88 -10.28 -17.03
N SER A 66 -18.08 -11.35 -17.80
CA SER A 66 -19.23 -12.28 -17.66
C SER A 66 -18.97 -13.41 -16.64
N SER A 67 -17.73 -13.53 -16.18
CA SER A 67 -17.27 -14.44 -15.13
C SER A 67 -16.17 -13.78 -14.31
N PRO A 68 -15.96 -14.19 -13.04
CA PRO A 68 -14.92 -13.64 -12.18
C PRO A 68 -13.52 -13.98 -12.68
N ASN A 69 -12.56 -13.05 -12.51
CA ASN A 69 -11.15 -13.37 -12.63
C ASN A 69 -10.74 -14.27 -11.45
N GLN A 70 -10.65 -15.57 -11.70
CA GLN A 70 -10.41 -16.57 -10.66
C GLN A 70 -9.07 -16.38 -9.92
N LEU A 71 -8.04 -15.83 -10.58
CA LEU A 71 -6.76 -15.53 -9.95
C LEU A 71 -6.93 -14.42 -8.91
N THR A 72 -7.54 -13.29 -9.30
CA THR A 72 -7.86 -12.20 -8.36
C THR A 72 -8.75 -12.72 -7.21
N PHE A 73 -9.84 -13.44 -7.51
CA PHE A 73 -10.74 -13.96 -6.48
C PHE A 73 -10.03 -14.85 -5.46
N ASN A 74 -9.19 -15.78 -5.92
CA ASN A 74 -8.43 -16.68 -5.05
C ASN A 74 -7.45 -15.89 -4.16
N LEU A 75 -6.70 -14.94 -4.73
CA LEU A 75 -5.71 -14.15 -4.00
C LEU A 75 -6.36 -13.25 -2.94
N LEU A 76 -7.47 -12.57 -3.25
CA LEU A 76 -8.21 -11.78 -2.26
C LEU A 76 -8.86 -12.68 -1.18
N SER A 77 -9.37 -13.86 -1.55
CA SER A 77 -9.96 -14.82 -0.61
C SER A 77 -8.94 -15.40 0.37
N ASN A 78 -7.70 -15.64 -0.06
CA ASN A 78 -6.63 -16.09 0.84
C ASN A 78 -6.38 -15.07 1.95
N LEU A 79 -6.30 -13.78 1.60
CA LEU A 79 -6.08 -12.70 2.57
C LEU A 79 -7.27 -12.60 3.54
N ALA A 80 -8.50 -12.69 3.02
CA ALA A 80 -9.72 -12.75 3.83
C ALA A 80 -9.70 -13.91 4.85
N ASN A 81 -9.22 -15.09 4.44
CA ASN A 81 -9.09 -16.27 5.31
C ASN A 81 -8.04 -16.10 6.42
N TYR A 82 -7.11 -15.15 6.32
CA TYR A 82 -6.07 -14.90 7.33
C TYR A 82 -6.43 -13.78 8.31
N THR A 83 -7.14 -12.73 7.88
CA THR A 83 -7.55 -11.59 8.73
C THR A 83 -9.03 -11.62 9.14
N GLY A 84 -9.83 -12.54 8.58
CA GLY A 84 -11.27 -12.63 8.85
C GLY A 84 -12.12 -11.65 8.05
N ALA A 85 -11.53 -10.76 7.24
CA ALA A 85 -12.25 -9.95 6.26
C ALA A 85 -11.36 -9.65 5.05
N PRO A 86 -11.92 -9.60 3.82
CA PRO A 86 -11.16 -9.27 2.62
C PRO A 86 -10.49 -7.88 2.67
N PRO A 87 -9.37 -7.70 1.93
CA PRO A 87 -8.69 -6.42 1.78
C PRO A 87 -9.59 -5.34 1.18
N HIS A 88 -9.38 -4.08 1.58
CA HIS A 88 -10.12 -2.92 1.05
C HIS A 88 -9.68 -2.63 -0.39
N ILE A 89 -10.64 -2.47 -1.32
CA ILE A 89 -10.38 -2.06 -2.70
C ILE A 89 -10.81 -0.60 -2.90
N ARG A 90 -9.92 0.23 -3.45
CA ARG A 90 -10.27 1.55 -3.97
C ARG A 90 -10.35 1.47 -5.50
N VAL A 91 -11.44 1.97 -6.07
CA VAL A 91 -11.64 2.08 -7.52
C VAL A 91 -11.68 3.56 -7.86
N GLY A 92 -10.57 4.05 -8.38
CA GLY A 92 -10.26 5.46 -8.55
C GLY A 92 -8.84 5.60 -9.09
N GLY A 93 -8.51 6.78 -9.60
CA GLY A 93 -7.32 7.02 -10.41
C GLY A 93 -7.63 8.04 -11.50
N ASN A 94 -6.65 8.37 -12.34
CA ASN A 94 -6.76 9.45 -13.31
C ASN A 94 -7.86 9.24 -14.37
N ALA A 95 -8.21 7.98 -14.70
CA ALA A 95 -9.33 7.68 -15.58
C ALA A 95 -10.71 8.02 -14.96
N GLY A 96 -10.83 8.05 -13.63
CA GLY A 96 -12.10 8.34 -12.93
C GLY A 96 -12.65 9.73 -13.21
N ASP A 97 -11.76 10.72 -13.35
CA ASP A 97 -12.08 12.10 -13.74
C ASP A 97 -12.22 12.30 -15.26
N THR A 98 -12.14 11.22 -16.06
CA THR A 98 -12.36 11.25 -17.52
C THR A 98 -13.61 10.48 -17.96
N MET A 99 -14.39 9.96 -17.02
CA MET A 99 -15.53 9.09 -17.30
C MET A 99 -16.85 9.60 -16.71
N LEU A 100 -17.93 9.48 -17.48
CA LEU A 100 -19.30 9.78 -17.04
C LEU A 100 -20.14 8.50 -17.05
N TYR A 101 -21.01 8.37 -16.04
CA TYR A 101 -22.00 7.31 -16.02
C TYR A 101 -23.11 7.56 -17.05
N ASP A 102 -23.48 6.51 -17.77
CA ASP A 102 -24.62 6.45 -18.66
C ASP A 102 -25.36 5.11 -18.49
N PRO A 103 -26.65 5.11 -18.09
CA PRO A 103 -27.41 3.88 -17.83
C PRO A 103 -27.69 3.05 -19.09
N THR A 104 -27.50 3.60 -20.30
CA THR A 104 -27.69 2.88 -21.57
C THR A 104 -26.49 2.01 -21.95
N VAL A 105 -25.30 2.25 -21.37
CA VAL A 105 -24.08 1.49 -21.67
C VAL A 105 -24.10 0.12 -20.97
N SER A 106 -24.51 -0.90 -21.72
CA SER A 106 -24.58 -2.30 -21.26
C SER A 106 -23.30 -3.12 -21.48
N GLY A 107 -22.26 -2.53 -22.08
CA GLY A 107 -21.00 -3.21 -22.37
C GLY A 107 -20.12 -3.47 -21.13
N TYR A 108 -19.22 -4.44 -21.24
CA TYR A 108 -18.08 -4.62 -20.33
C TYR A 108 -16.83 -3.89 -20.86
N SER A 109 -17.01 -2.61 -21.17
CA SER A 109 -15.97 -1.72 -21.69
C SER A 109 -16.28 -0.27 -21.37
N LEU A 110 -15.25 0.57 -21.34
CA LEU A 110 -15.42 2.02 -21.47
C LEU A 110 -15.68 2.34 -22.95
N GLN A 111 -16.70 3.13 -23.24
CA GLN A 111 -17.01 3.60 -24.59
C GLN A 111 -16.49 5.03 -24.74
N GLN A 112 -15.73 5.34 -25.79
CA GLN A 112 -15.27 6.72 -26.00
C GLN A 112 -16.46 7.62 -26.35
N ASN A 113 -16.56 8.78 -25.70
CA ASN A 113 -17.52 9.83 -26.04
C ASN A 113 -17.10 10.50 -27.37
N PRO A 114 -17.91 10.43 -28.44
CA PRO A 114 -17.58 11.05 -29.73
C PRO A 114 -17.77 12.57 -29.74
N ASN A 115 -18.49 13.13 -28.75
CA ASN A 115 -18.83 14.55 -28.66
C ASN A 115 -18.46 15.09 -27.26
N ALA A 116 -17.22 14.85 -26.84
CA ALA A 116 -16.70 15.36 -25.57
C ALA A 116 -16.72 16.90 -25.51
N ILE A 117 -17.26 17.46 -24.43
CA ILE A 117 -17.33 18.91 -24.15
C ILE A 117 -16.58 19.32 -22.88
N GLY A 118 -16.07 18.35 -22.11
CA GLY A 118 -15.29 18.58 -20.91
C GLY A 118 -13.91 19.16 -21.20
N THR A 119 -13.37 19.89 -20.23
CA THR A 119 -11.99 20.38 -20.26
C THR A 119 -10.99 19.24 -20.03
N GLY A 120 -9.73 19.44 -20.45
CA GLY A 120 -8.59 18.55 -20.16
C GLY A 120 -7.54 18.50 -21.29
N ASN A 121 -6.26 18.44 -20.93
CA ASN A 121 -5.12 18.57 -21.84
C ASN A 121 -4.79 17.28 -22.61
N ALA A 122 -4.89 16.12 -21.96
CA ALA A 122 -4.58 14.81 -22.56
C ALA A 122 -5.84 13.99 -22.90
N ARG A 123 -6.90 14.14 -22.08
CA ARG A 123 -8.25 13.65 -22.30
C ARG A 123 -9.23 14.67 -21.72
N ALA A 124 -10.40 14.80 -22.33
CA ALA A 124 -11.50 15.54 -21.75
C ALA A 124 -12.04 14.85 -20.50
N SER A 125 -12.61 15.62 -19.58
CA SER A 125 -13.24 15.10 -18.35
C SER A 125 -14.50 14.25 -18.59
N ASP A 126 -15.03 14.23 -19.82
CA ASP A 126 -16.13 13.37 -20.29
C ASP A 126 -15.72 12.44 -21.46
N TYR A 127 -14.43 12.11 -21.57
CA TYR A 127 -13.88 11.30 -22.67
C TYR A 127 -14.44 9.87 -22.76
N PHE A 128 -14.90 9.29 -21.65
CA PHE A 128 -15.51 7.95 -21.62
C PHE A 128 -16.93 7.94 -21.06
N PHE A 129 -17.77 7.05 -21.59
CA PHE A 129 -19.00 6.59 -20.97
C PHE A 129 -18.86 5.15 -20.44
N PHE A 130 -19.51 4.87 -19.31
CA PHE A 130 -19.64 3.54 -18.73
C PHE A 130 -21.02 3.38 -18.08
N GLY A 131 -21.48 2.15 -17.90
CA GLY A 131 -22.82 1.89 -17.37
C GLY A 131 -22.90 0.73 -16.39
N PRO A 132 -24.11 0.22 -16.09
CA PRO A 132 -24.38 -0.68 -14.95
C PRO A 132 -23.45 -1.88 -14.79
N ASN A 133 -22.97 -2.47 -15.90
CA ASN A 133 -22.10 -3.64 -15.85
C ASN A 133 -20.69 -3.35 -15.29
N TYR A 134 -20.21 -2.11 -15.38
CA TYR A 134 -18.98 -1.66 -14.72
C TYR A 134 -19.07 -1.78 -13.19
N PHE A 135 -20.22 -1.44 -12.61
CA PHE A 135 -20.45 -1.64 -11.17
C PHE A 135 -20.69 -3.11 -10.83
N ARG A 136 -21.42 -3.86 -11.66
CA ARG A 136 -21.77 -5.25 -11.35
C ARG A 136 -20.57 -6.17 -11.20
N VAL A 137 -19.50 -5.98 -11.97
CA VAL A 137 -18.28 -6.81 -11.86
C VAL A 137 -17.56 -6.66 -10.51
N LEU A 138 -17.82 -5.60 -9.74
CA LEU A 138 -17.31 -5.47 -8.36
C LEU A 138 -17.90 -6.56 -7.43
N ASN A 139 -19.06 -7.12 -7.76
CA ASN A 139 -19.65 -8.25 -7.03
C ASN A 139 -18.93 -9.59 -7.28
N TYR A 140 -17.87 -9.61 -8.09
CA TYR A 140 -16.93 -10.73 -8.17
C TYR A 140 -15.82 -10.68 -7.10
N PHE A 141 -15.71 -9.61 -6.31
CA PHE A 141 -14.82 -9.61 -5.15
C PHE A 141 -15.43 -10.40 -3.97
N PRO A 142 -14.62 -10.95 -3.05
CA PRO A 142 -15.12 -11.77 -1.94
C PRO A 142 -16.15 -11.06 -1.05
N LYS A 143 -17.02 -11.86 -0.41
CA LYS A 143 -18.09 -11.36 0.46
C LYS A 143 -17.55 -10.38 1.50
N GLY A 144 -18.14 -9.18 1.53
CA GLY A 144 -17.80 -8.12 2.47
C GLY A 144 -16.59 -7.27 2.10
N THR A 145 -15.97 -7.42 0.91
CA THR A 145 -14.90 -6.53 0.42
C THR A 145 -15.31 -5.06 0.54
N PRO A 146 -14.61 -4.24 1.35
CA PRO A 146 -14.87 -2.81 1.42
C PRO A 146 -14.45 -2.14 0.10
N ILE A 147 -15.34 -1.34 -0.48
CA ILE A 147 -15.10 -0.58 -1.72
C ILE A 147 -15.14 0.91 -1.41
N THR A 148 -14.06 1.63 -1.70
CA THR A 148 -14.11 3.09 -1.91
C THR A 148 -14.20 3.34 -3.40
N TYR A 149 -15.14 4.18 -3.83
CA TYR A 149 -15.41 4.42 -5.26
C TYR A 149 -15.32 5.91 -5.61
N GLY A 150 -14.55 6.23 -6.65
CA GLY A 150 -14.33 7.60 -7.13
C GLY A 150 -15.42 8.12 -8.06
N LEU A 151 -15.82 9.37 -7.83
CA LEU A 151 -16.78 10.14 -8.62
C LEU A 151 -16.09 11.28 -9.36
N ASN A 152 -16.53 11.57 -10.58
CA ASN A 152 -15.92 12.58 -11.44
C ASN A 152 -16.21 14.01 -10.94
N LEU A 153 -15.16 14.74 -10.57
CA LEU A 153 -15.19 16.16 -10.18
C LEU A 153 -14.57 17.04 -11.28
N ALA A 154 -13.67 16.52 -12.09
CA ALA A 154 -13.05 17.27 -13.18
C ALA A 154 -14.11 17.82 -14.16
N TYR A 155 -15.19 17.07 -14.41
CA TYR A 155 -16.28 17.49 -15.29
C TYR A 155 -17.09 18.66 -14.71
N GLN A 156 -17.17 19.74 -15.49
CA GLN A 156 -17.92 20.98 -15.17
C GLN A 156 -18.93 21.35 -16.26
N GLY A 157 -19.47 20.35 -16.98
CA GLY A 157 -20.59 20.55 -17.89
C GLY A 157 -21.88 20.99 -17.18
N PRO A 158 -22.88 21.49 -17.90
CA PRO A 158 -24.11 22.03 -17.31
C PRO A 158 -24.95 20.99 -16.53
N ASP A 159 -24.75 19.70 -16.80
CA ASP A 159 -25.37 18.57 -16.12
C ASP A 159 -24.46 17.92 -15.05
N ALA A 160 -23.30 18.51 -14.70
CA ALA A 160 -22.33 17.87 -13.79
C ALA A 160 -22.91 17.47 -12.41
N LEU A 161 -23.78 18.30 -11.82
CA LEU A 161 -24.47 17.96 -10.56
C LEU A 161 -25.44 16.79 -10.73
N GLN A 162 -26.08 16.65 -11.89
CA GLN A 162 -26.96 15.52 -12.21
C GLN A 162 -26.16 14.24 -12.46
N ARG A 163 -25.08 14.33 -13.25
CA ARG A 163 -24.20 13.19 -13.58
C ARG A 163 -23.58 12.56 -12.33
N ILE A 164 -23.07 13.38 -11.40
CA ILE A 164 -22.39 12.85 -10.21
C ILE A 164 -23.37 12.18 -9.23
N VAL A 165 -24.62 12.70 -9.12
CA VAL A 165 -25.70 12.03 -8.38
C VAL A 165 -26.09 10.71 -9.05
N GLN A 166 -26.28 10.70 -10.39
CA GLN A 166 -26.59 9.47 -11.13
C GLN A 166 -25.49 8.40 -10.98
N GLN A 167 -24.23 8.80 -10.99
CA GLN A 167 -23.08 7.91 -10.75
C GLN A 167 -23.06 7.37 -9.31
N ALA A 168 -23.34 8.21 -8.31
CA ALA A 168 -23.42 7.78 -6.91
C ALA A 168 -24.61 6.84 -6.66
N ASP A 169 -25.79 7.15 -7.21
CA ASP A 169 -26.97 6.26 -7.12
C ASP A 169 -26.74 4.93 -7.81
N ALA A 170 -26.06 4.90 -8.97
CA ALA A 170 -25.67 3.66 -9.64
C ALA A 170 -24.66 2.83 -8.82
N ALA A 171 -23.72 3.48 -8.14
CA ALA A 171 -22.81 2.81 -7.21
C ALA A 171 -23.61 2.12 -6.07
N PHE A 172 -24.56 2.83 -5.44
CA PHE A 172 -25.45 2.24 -4.42
C PHE A 172 -26.44 1.20 -4.96
N GLN A 173 -26.81 1.25 -6.24
CA GLN A 173 -27.74 0.31 -6.87
C GLN A 173 -27.08 -1.03 -7.20
N TYR A 174 -25.78 -1.03 -7.51
CA TYR A 174 -25.10 -2.18 -8.13
C TYR A 174 -23.86 -2.69 -7.37
N ILE A 175 -23.23 -1.91 -6.48
CA ILE A 175 -22.14 -2.41 -5.63
C ILE A 175 -22.74 -3.06 -4.38
N GLY A 176 -22.48 -4.35 -4.16
CA GLY A 176 -23.02 -5.06 -3.00
C GLY A 176 -24.52 -5.33 -3.11
N SER A 177 -25.05 -5.43 -4.34
CA SER A 177 -26.48 -5.67 -4.60
C SER A 177 -26.95 -7.11 -4.31
N SER A 178 -26.16 -7.86 -3.53
CA SER A 178 -26.48 -9.19 -2.99
C SER A 178 -25.83 -9.34 -1.61
N ASP A 179 -26.46 -10.12 -0.73
CA ASP A 179 -25.96 -10.31 0.65
C ASP A 179 -24.57 -10.97 0.72
N ASP A 180 -24.13 -11.62 -0.35
CA ASP A 180 -22.81 -12.24 -0.52
C ASP A 180 -21.78 -11.35 -1.24
N GLY A 181 -22.16 -10.13 -1.63
CA GLY A 181 -21.31 -9.20 -2.37
C GLY A 181 -20.33 -8.38 -1.51
N PRO A 182 -19.60 -7.44 -2.14
CA PRO A 182 -18.81 -6.40 -1.48
C PRO A 182 -19.70 -5.40 -0.72
N LYS A 183 -19.09 -4.40 -0.08
CA LYS A 183 -19.79 -3.28 0.57
C LYS A 183 -19.21 -1.96 0.11
N LEU A 184 -20.05 -1.07 -0.43
CA LEU A 184 -19.68 0.32 -0.63
C LEU A 184 -19.43 0.98 0.73
N TYR A 185 -18.18 1.35 0.98
CA TYR A 185 -17.67 1.82 2.27
C TYR A 185 -17.62 3.35 2.35
N SER A 186 -17.21 3.99 1.26
CA SER A 186 -17.10 5.45 1.13
C SER A 186 -17.05 5.86 -0.35
N LEU A 187 -17.18 7.16 -0.60
CA LEU A 187 -17.03 7.77 -1.92
C LEU A 187 -15.86 8.77 -1.94
N GLU A 188 -15.09 8.79 -3.02
CA GLU A 188 -14.15 9.89 -3.34
C GLU A 188 -14.82 10.84 -4.34
N ILE A 189 -14.53 12.13 -4.26
CA ILE A 189 -15.02 13.15 -5.22
C ILE A 189 -13.79 13.82 -5.83
N GLY A 190 -13.50 13.46 -7.08
CA GLY A 190 -12.26 13.82 -7.79
C GLY A 190 -11.08 12.92 -7.44
N ASN A 191 -10.06 12.99 -8.29
CA ASN A 191 -8.77 12.32 -8.16
C ASN A 191 -7.66 13.33 -8.44
N GLU A 192 -6.74 13.51 -7.50
CA GLU A 192 -5.54 14.34 -7.66
C GLU A 192 -5.85 15.80 -8.05
N PRO A 193 -6.69 16.51 -7.27
CA PRO A 193 -7.08 17.90 -7.56
C PRO A 193 -5.88 18.86 -7.58
N ASP A 194 -4.77 18.52 -6.91
CA ASP A 194 -3.50 19.24 -6.99
C ASP A 194 -2.85 19.21 -8.38
N LEU A 195 -3.33 18.35 -9.28
CA LEU A 195 -2.91 18.28 -10.70
C LEU A 195 -3.92 18.94 -11.66
N TYR A 196 -5.10 19.38 -11.23
CA TYR A 196 -6.17 19.83 -12.14
C TYR A 196 -5.81 21.01 -13.05
N ILE A 197 -4.86 21.85 -12.64
CA ILE A 197 -4.34 22.95 -13.46
C ILE A 197 -3.39 22.42 -14.55
N ASP A 198 -2.47 21.52 -14.18
CA ASP A 198 -1.50 20.90 -15.08
C ASP A 198 -2.18 19.95 -16.10
N LEU A 199 -3.24 19.26 -15.65
CA LEU A 199 -4.11 18.41 -16.48
C LEU A 199 -5.11 19.22 -17.31
N GLY A 200 -5.24 20.55 -17.11
CA GLY A 200 -6.10 21.42 -17.91
C GLY A 200 -7.60 21.31 -17.59
N TYR A 201 -7.97 20.69 -16.47
CA TYR A 201 -9.35 20.64 -15.99
C TYR A 201 -9.81 21.95 -15.36
N ARG A 202 -8.88 22.76 -14.85
CA ARG A 202 -9.13 24.07 -14.19
C ARG A 202 -8.17 25.15 -14.69
N SER A 203 -8.56 26.41 -14.49
CA SER A 203 -7.76 27.58 -14.88
C SER A 203 -6.62 27.86 -13.89
N GLN A 204 -5.59 28.57 -14.35
CA GLN A 204 -4.36 28.89 -13.60
C GLN A 204 -4.57 29.70 -12.30
N ASN A 205 -5.76 30.24 -12.07
CA ASN A 205 -6.15 30.98 -10.87
C ASN A 205 -6.99 30.18 -9.88
N TRP A 206 -7.27 28.90 -10.16
CA TRP A 206 -8.06 28.01 -9.30
C TRP A 206 -7.26 27.62 -8.05
N SER A 207 -7.93 27.53 -6.91
CA SER A 207 -7.29 27.38 -5.60
C SER A 207 -7.88 26.23 -4.77
N PRO A 208 -7.22 25.82 -3.66
CA PRO A 208 -7.81 24.86 -2.71
C PRO A 208 -9.15 25.33 -2.10
N THR A 209 -9.39 26.65 -2.08
CA THR A 209 -10.70 27.22 -1.69
C THR A 209 -11.76 26.90 -2.73
N ASP A 210 -11.45 27.06 -4.02
CA ASP A 210 -12.36 26.74 -5.13
C ASP A 210 -12.61 25.23 -5.20
N PHE A 211 -11.56 24.41 -5.09
CA PHE A 211 -11.68 22.96 -4.89
C PHE A 211 -12.62 22.61 -3.75
N GLY A 212 -12.41 23.20 -2.57
CA GLY A 212 -13.23 22.90 -1.40
C GLY A 212 -14.70 23.25 -1.62
N ASN A 213 -14.97 24.40 -2.24
CA ASN A 213 -16.33 24.84 -2.58
C ASN A 213 -16.99 23.92 -3.62
N GLU A 214 -16.26 23.53 -4.67
CA GLU A 214 -16.74 22.55 -5.66
C GLU A 214 -17.02 21.19 -5.01
N TRP A 215 -16.06 20.63 -4.27
CA TRP A 215 -16.19 19.36 -3.55
C TRP A 215 -17.39 19.35 -2.60
N ALA A 216 -17.59 20.42 -1.82
CA ALA A 216 -18.72 20.53 -0.90
C ALA A 216 -20.06 20.60 -1.63
N SER A 217 -20.15 21.34 -2.75
CA SER A 217 -21.37 21.37 -3.57
C SER A 217 -21.74 19.98 -4.12
N ARG A 218 -20.74 19.13 -4.40
CA ARG A 218 -20.94 17.75 -4.82
C ARG A 218 -21.36 16.86 -3.65
N ALA A 219 -20.67 16.95 -2.52
CA ALA A 219 -21.00 16.20 -1.31
C ALA A 219 -22.42 16.52 -0.80
N GLU A 220 -22.83 17.79 -0.81
CA GLU A 220 -24.18 18.23 -0.41
C GLU A 220 -25.27 17.67 -1.33
N VAL A 221 -25.09 17.73 -2.67
CA VAL A 221 -26.12 17.26 -3.60
C VAL A 221 -26.26 15.74 -3.56
N ILE A 222 -25.15 15.00 -3.46
CA ILE A 222 -25.15 13.54 -3.29
C ILE A 222 -25.72 13.17 -1.92
N TYR A 223 -25.40 13.91 -0.84
CA TYR A 223 -26.01 13.67 0.46
C TYR A 223 -27.54 13.83 0.40
N ASN A 224 -28.04 14.94 -0.13
CA ASN A 224 -29.47 15.21 -0.13
C ASN A 224 -30.28 14.32 -1.10
N GLN A 225 -29.71 13.91 -2.24
CA GLN A 225 -30.42 13.13 -3.26
C GLN A 225 -30.16 11.61 -3.19
N THR A 226 -28.97 11.19 -2.75
CA THR A 226 -28.55 9.78 -2.73
C THR A 226 -28.46 9.22 -1.30
N LEU A 227 -27.69 9.84 -0.39
CA LEU A 227 -27.40 9.24 0.94
C LEU A 227 -28.59 9.32 1.90
N LYS A 228 -29.14 10.53 2.07
CA LYS A 228 -30.21 10.86 3.02
C LYS A 228 -31.51 10.09 2.75
N PRO A 229 -31.97 9.89 1.49
CA PRO A 229 -33.13 9.04 1.21
C PRO A 229 -32.89 7.54 1.48
N LYS A 230 -31.62 7.10 1.47
CA LYS A 230 -31.22 5.73 1.85
C LYS A 230 -30.95 5.57 3.36
N GLY A 231 -31.13 6.64 4.16
CA GLY A 231 -30.86 6.63 5.60
C GLY A 231 -29.37 6.61 5.99
N ILE A 232 -28.48 6.97 5.06
CA ILE A 232 -27.03 7.01 5.27
C ILE A 232 -26.64 8.38 5.83
N ASN A 233 -25.67 8.40 6.75
CA ASN A 233 -25.12 9.64 7.31
C ASN A 233 -24.47 10.52 6.22
N SER A 234 -24.24 11.79 6.56
CA SER A 234 -23.49 12.73 5.73
C SER A 234 -22.00 12.40 5.63
N ASP A 235 -21.38 11.83 6.67
CA ASP A 235 -19.94 11.56 6.76
C ASP A 235 -19.52 10.30 6.00
N PHE A 236 -19.68 10.34 4.67
CA PHE A 236 -19.44 9.22 3.76
C PHE A 236 -18.32 9.47 2.72
N PHE A 237 -17.75 10.68 2.68
CA PHE A 237 -16.81 11.10 1.64
C PHE A 237 -15.36 11.17 2.12
N GLU A 238 -14.42 10.71 1.29
CA GLU A 238 -12.99 10.82 1.53
C GLU A 238 -12.37 11.94 0.67
N VAL A 239 -11.41 12.68 1.26
CA VAL A 239 -10.90 13.95 0.71
C VAL A 239 -9.44 14.17 1.14
N ALA A 240 -8.52 14.71 0.34
CA ALA A 240 -8.68 15.28 -1.00
C ALA A 240 -8.10 14.41 -2.14
N ALA A 241 -7.59 13.19 -1.85
CA ALA A 241 -7.05 12.28 -2.85
C ALA A 241 -5.91 12.91 -3.69
N THR A 242 -4.99 13.62 -3.03
CA THR A 242 -3.94 14.43 -3.70
C THR A 242 -2.70 13.62 -4.09
N ALA A 243 -2.04 13.96 -5.18
CA ALA A 243 -0.93 13.20 -5.78
C ALA A 243 0.41 13.39 -5.04
N THR A 244 0.77 14.65 -4.79
CA THR A 244 1.94 15.13 -4.03
C THR A 244 3.36 14.72 -4.47
N THR A 245 3.70 13.43 -4.63
CA THR A 245 4.99 13.04 -5.24
C THR A 245 5.01 13.26 -6.74
N ALA A 246 3.84 13.33 -7.38
CA ALA A 246 3.68 13.82 -8.75
C ALA A 246 3.81 15.35 -8.87
N SER A 247 3.55 16.15 -7.81
CA SER A 247 3.61 17.61 -7.92
C SER A 247 3.83 18.38 -6.62
N LYS A 248 4.65 19.44 -6.72
CA LYS A 248 4.83 20.47 -5.69
C LYS A 248 3.53 21.24 -5.38
N ASN A 249 2.53 21.14 -6.27
CA ASN A 249 1.23 21.81 -6.18
C ASN A 249 0.30 21.18 -5.13
N GLY A 250 0.69 20.07 -4.46
CA GLY A 250 -0.08 19.43 -3.39
C GLY A 250 -0.04 20.11 -2.02
N GLN A 251 0.99 20.91 -1.72
CA GLN A 251 1.14 21.57 -0.40
C GLN A 251 -0.01 22.54 -0.03
N PRO A 252 -0.62 23.28 -0.96
CA PRO A 252 -1.84 24.05 -0.70
C PRO A 252 -3.05 23.21 -0.25
N PHE A 253 -3.12 21.91 -0.56
CA PHE A 253 -4.26 21.03 -0.26
C PHE A 253 -4.12 20.24 1.06
N ARG A 254 -3.18 20.62 1.93
CA ARG A 254 -2.96 20.01 3.25
C ARG A 254 -4.15 20.22 4.19
N ILE A 255 -4.32 19.31 5.17
CA ILE A 255 -5.49 19.28 6.08
C ILE A 255 -5.71 20.64 6.76
N ALA A 256 -4.65 21.28 7.26
CA ALA A 256 -4.74 22.57 7.93
C ALA A 256 -5.27 23.71 7.03
N ASN A 257 -5.06 23.63 5.71
CA ASN A 257 -5.54 24.62 4.74
C ASN A 257 -7.00 24.34 4.36
N LEU A 258 -7.34 23.07 4.11
CA LEU A 258 -8.71 22.63 3.80
C LEU A 258 -9.68 22.83 4.97
N VAL A 259 -9.17 22.83 6.22
CA VAL A 259 -9.96 23.18 7.42
C VAL A 259 -9.85 24.67 7.80
N GLY A 260 -8.79 25.36 7.37
CA GLY A 260 -8.63 26.80 7.56
C GLY A 260 -9.63 27.64 6.76
N ASN A 261 -10.16 27.11 5.65
CA ASN A 261 -11.34 27.64 4.98
C ASN A 261 -12.61 27.10 5.67
N SER A 262 -13.40 27.97 6.30
CA SER A 262 -14.68 27.58 6.93
C SER A 262 -15.79 27.24 5.94
N ASN A 263 -15.58 27.54 4.65
CA ASN A 263 -16.43 27.13 3.54
C ASN A 263 -15.80 25.92 2.83
N GLY A 264 -16.55 25.21 2.00
CA GLY A 264 -16.00 24.06 1.27
C GLY A 264 -15.82 22.83 2.16
N VAL A 265 -14.63 22.20 2.18
CA VAL A 265 -14.40 20.90 2.86
C VAL A 265 -14.77 20.92 4.35
N ALA A 266 -14.58 22.05 5.03
CA ALA A 266 -14.95 22.23 6.44
C ALA A 266 -16.29 22.95 6.67
N ALA A 267 -17.12 23.12 5.63
CA ALA A 267 -18.50 23.59 5.77
C ALA A 267 -19.26 22.73 6.80
N ASP A 268 -20.10 23.38 7.61
CA ASP A 268 -20.80 22.80 8.76
C ASP A 268 -19.87 21.96 9.68
N ASN A 269 -18.64 22.44 9.87
CA ASN A 269 -17.57 21.76 10.63
C ASN A 269 -17.21 20.38 10.04
N GLY A 270 -17.16 20.25 8.71
CA GLY A 270 -16.70 19.04 8.03
C GLY A 270 -17.71 17.89 8.04
N ILE A 271 -19.00 18.21 8.07
CA ILE A 271 -20.12 17.26 8.25
C ILE A 271 -20.16 16.12 7.21
N TYR A 272 -19.50 16.31 6.06
CA TYR A 272 -19.44 15.34 4.96
C TYR A 272 -18.20 14.43 4.98
N VAL A 273 -17.17 14.75 5.77
CA VAL A 273 -15.88 14.07 5.70
C VAL A 273 -15.89 12.79 6.53
N ALA A 274 -15.77 11.62 5.88
CA ALA A 274 -15.55 10.32 6.52
C ALA A 274 -14.09 10.16 6.99
N GLY A 275 -13.13 10.59 6.17
CA GLY A 275 -11.69 10.43 6.40
C GLY A 275 -10.84 11.25 5.45
N TRP A 276 -9.57 11.41 5.81
CA TRP A 276 -8.58 12.10 4.98
C TRP A 276 -7.84 11.10 4.08
N ASN A 277 -7.75 11.40 2.79
CA ASN A 277 -7.11 10.57 1.77
C ASN A 277 -5.93 11.32 1.13
N GLN A 278 -4.78 10.65 1.07
CA GLN A 278 -3.53 11.08 0.46
C GLN A 278 -3.03 10.00 -0.52
N HIS A 279 -2.49 10.38 -1.67
CA HIS A 279 -1.71 9.48 -2.53
C HIS A 279 -0.21 9.73 -2.34
N ASP A 280 0.61 8.69 -2.53
CA ASP A 280 2.07 8.83 -2.57
C ASP A 280 2.74 7.65 -3.27
N TYR A 281 3.84 7.91 -3.98
CA TYR A 281 4.72 6.89 -4.54
C TYR A 281 6.14 7.09 -3.99
N PHE A 282 6.77 6.03 -3.45
CA PHE A 282 8.17 6.12 -3.00
C PHE A 282 9.12 6.55 -4.13
N TYR A 283 8.75 6.23 -5.37
CA TYR A 283 9.35 6.77 -6.57
C TYR A 283 8.32 6.91 -7.68
N TYR A 284 8.42 7.97 -8.49
CA TYR A 284 7.61 8.16 -9.68
C TYR A 284 8.51 8.46 -10.90
N VAL A 285 8.50 7.56 -11.88
CA VAL A 285 9.33 7.67 -13.09
C VAL A 285 9.00 8.96 -13.85
N GLY A 286 10.03 9.76 -14.13
CA GLY A 286 9.89 11.05 -14.82
C GLY A 286 9.57 12.24 -13.91
N VAL A 287 9.31 12.04 -12.62
CA VAL A 287 9.04 13.13 -11.65
C VAL A 287 10.01 13.15 -10.48
N SER A 288 10.34 11.99 -9.91
CA SER A 288 11.29 11.92 -8.78
C SER A 288 12.69 12.44 -9.20
N PRO A 289 13.33 13.32 -8.40
CA PRO A 289 14.53 14.07 -8.82
C PRO A 289 15.85 13.29 -8.67
N PHE A 290 15.80 11.96 -8.69
CA PHE A 290 16.94 11.05 -8.54
C PHE A 290 16.67 9.78 -9.36
N ASN A 291 17.66 8.91 -9.52
CA ASN A 291 17.45 7.58 -10.11
C ASN A 291 17.24 6.54 -9.02
N LEU A 292 16.13 5.80 -9.04
CA LEU A 292 15.90 4.71 -8.10
C LEU A 292 16.93 3.59 -8.28
N THR A 293 17.41 3.05 -7.17
CA THR A 293 18.17 1.78 -7.14
C THR A 293 17.59 0.87 -6.08
N MET A 294 17.80 -0.45 -6.21
CA MET A 294 17.42 -1.42 -5.19
C MET A 294 18.05 -1.08 -3.82
N SER A 295 19.29 -0.58 -3.82
CA SER A 295 19.97 -0.10 -2.60
C SER A 295 19.24 1.06 -1.93
N TYR A 296 18.67 1.98 -2.71
CA TYR A 296 17.93 3.13 -2.16
C TYR A 296 16.53 2.72 -1.67
N LEU A 297 15.83 1.85 -2.40
CA LEU A 297 14.53 1.30 -1.98
C LEU A 297 14.62 0.51 -0.66
N LEU A 298 15.68 -0.28 -0.51
CA LEU A 298 15.91 -1.13 0.68
C LEU A 298 16.60 -0.41 1.84
N ASP A 299 16.89 0.90 1.73
CA ASP A 299 17.32 1.72 2.87
C ASP A 299 16.06 2.23 3.59
N LEU A 300 15.78 1.63 4.74
CA LEU A 300 14.55 1.87 5.50
C LEU A 300 14.45 3.34 5.95
N SER A 301 15.58 4.05 6.08
CA SER A 301 15.58 5.46 6.47
C SER A 301 15.03 6.39 5.38
N GLN A 302 15.08 5.99 4.09
CA GLN A 302 14.56 6.81 2.99
C GLN A 302 13.02 6.86 3.05
N THR A 303 12.38 5.74 3.36
CA THR A 303 10.92 5.67 3.60
C THR A 303 10.55 6.55 4.79
N VAL A 304 11.29 6.45 5.91
CA VAL A 304 11.10 7.31 7.10
C VAL A 304 11.36 8.79 6.79
N SER A 305 12.23 9.11 5.82
CA SER A 305 12.57 10.48 5.41
C SER A 305 11.46 11.13 4.59
N GLN A 306 10.94 10.44 3.56
CA GLN A 306 9.79 10.88 2.77
C GLN A 306 8.55 11.09 3.64
N PHE A 307 8.23 10.09 4.48
CA PHE A 307 6.99 10.07 5.26
C PHE A 307 6.97 11.02 6.47
N ARG A 308 7.99 11.86 6.66
CA ARG A 308 7.97 12.92 7.69
C ARG A 308 6.78 13.86 7.52
N GLU A 309 6.43 14.17 6.28
CA GLU A 309 5.28 15.03 5.97
C GLU A 309 3.95 14.32 6.26
N TRP A 310 3.83 13.04 5.92
CA TRP A 310 2.63 12.24 6.17
C TRP A 310 2.42 11.95 7.65
N ALA A 311 3.47 11.71 8.43
CA ALA A 311 3.40 11.69 9.88
C ALA A 311 2.94 13.05 10.46
N GLY A 312 3.28 14.16 9.79
CA GLY A 312 2.73 15.49 10.07
C GLY A 312 1.23 15.57 9.79
N GLN A 313 0.78 15.14 8.60
CA GLN A 313 -0.63 15.15 8.22
C GLN A 313 -1.50 14.21 9.06
N VAL A 314 -1.02 13.03 9.46
CA VAL A 314 -1.69 12.18 10.47
C VAL A 314 -1.78 12.91 11.82
N GLY A 315 -0.77 13.72 12.17
CA GLY A 315 -0.86 14.64 13.30
C GLY A 315 -2.03 15.62 13.20
N GLN A 316 -2.29 16.17 12.01
CA GLN A 316 -3.42 17.08 11.76
C GLN A 316 -4.77 16.31 11.68
N SER A 317 -4.81 15.09 11.14
CA SER A 317 -6.04 14.27 11.11
C SER A 317 -6.53 13.93 12.52
N ILE A 318 -5.62 13.59 13.44
CA ILE A 318 -5.89 13.35 14.87
C ILE A 318 -6.50 14.60 15.57
N VAL A 319 -6.18 15.81 15.12
CA VAL A 319 -6.84 17.06 15.58
C VAL A 319 -8.28 17.13 15.08
N THR A 320 -8.53 16.83 13.80
CA THR A 320 -9.90 16.76 13.24
C THR A 320 -10.71 15.59 13.81
N GLY A 321 -10.07 14.56 14.36
CA GLY A 321 -10.73 13.35 14.85
C GLY A 321 -11.23 12.42 13.74
N LYS A 322 -10.75 12.59 12.50
CA LYS A 322 -11.06 11.73 11.35
C LYS A 322 -9.84 10.87 10.99
N PRO A 323 -10.01 9.63 10.50
CA PRO A 323 -8.93 8.73 10.12
C PRO A 323 -8.10 9.26 8.94
N TYR A 324 -6.93 8.68 8.71
CA TYR A 324 -6.04 9.03 7.60
C TYR A 324 -5.66 7.80 6.77
N TYR A 325 -5.89 7.87 5.46
CA TYR A 325 -5.76 6.76 4.52
C TYR A 325 -4.79 7.10 3.40
N LEU A 326 -4.10 6.06 2.90
CA LEU A 326 -3.36 6.10 1.65
C LEU A 326 -4.14 5.30 0.60
N ARG A 327 -5.02 5.92 -0.19
CA ARG A 327 -5.88 5.19 -1.14
C ARG A 327 -5.20 4.90 -2.49
N GLU A 328 -4.14 5.62 -2.81
CA GLU A 328 -3.27 5.33 -3.96
C GLU A 328 -1.81 5.40 -3.52
N MET A 329 -1.25 4.26 -3.11
CA MET A 329 0.14 4.12 -2.67
C MET A 329 0.95 3.33 -3.70
N GLY A 330 2.26 3.58 -3.84
CA GLY A 330 3.13 2.67 -4.60
C GLY A 330 4.61 2.75 -4.23
N SER A 331 5.37 1.69 -4.54
CA SER A 331 6.83 1.77 -4.46
C SER A 331 7.42 2.50 -5.68
N VAL A 332 6.90 2.22 -6.87
CA VAL A 332 7.42 2.76 -8.14
C VAL A 332 6.27 2.98 -9.13
N GLY A 333 5.81 4.22 -9.26
CA GLY A 333 4.83 4.65 -10.26
C GLY A 333 5.47 5.13 -11.57
N PRO A 334 4.72 5.26 -12.67
CA PRO A 334 3.35 4.75 -12.85
C PRO A 334 3.34 3.24 -13.18
N ASN A 335 4.28 2.78 -14.01
CA ASN A 335 4.36 1.39 -14.49
C ASN A 335 5.48 0.56 -13.83
N GLY A 336 6.20 1.14 -12.86
CA GLY A 336 7.36 0.52 -12.23
C GLY A 336 8.64 0.52 -13.07
N ILE A 337 9.71 -0.03 -12.48
CA ILE A 337 11.05 -0.22 -13.06
C ILE A 337 11.40 -1.71 -12.98
N SER A 338 11.81 -2.30 -14.10
CA SER A 338 12.22 -3.71 -14.16
C SER A 338 13.54 -3.95 -13.41
N GLY A 339 13.68 -5.12 -12.79
CA GLY A 339 14.77 -5.43 -11.86
C GLY A 339 14.60 -4.75 -10.49
N ILE A 340 13.45 -4.09 -10.25
CA ILE A 340 13.10 -3.51 -8.96
C ILE A 340 11.66 -3.88 -8.60
N SER A 341 10.69 -3.41 -9.36
CA SER A 341 9.27 -3.39 -8.96
C SER A 341 8.62 -4.77 -8.92
N GLU A 342 9.02 -5.65 -9.84
CA GLU A 342 8.50 -7.02 -9.97
C GLU A 342 9.24 -8.04 -9.09
N THR A 343 10.15 -7.59 -8.22
CA THR A 343 11.12 -8.44 -7.52
C THR A 343 10.82 -8.63 -6.03
N PHE A 344 11.47 -9.61 -5.42
CA PHE A 344 11.42 -9.85 -3.98
C PHE A 344 11.95 -8.70 -3.13
N GLY A 345 12.90 -7.89 -3.63
CA GLY A 345 13.32 -6.66 -2.97
C GLY A 345 12.17 -5.68 -2.75
N ASN A 346 11.29 -5.52 -3.73
CA ASN A 346 10.07 -4.71 -3.57
C ASN A 346 9.05 -5.35 -2.60
N ALA A 347 9.03 -6.69 -2.48
CA ALA A 347 8.22 -7.37 -1.47
C ALA A 347 8.71 -7.08 -0.04
N LEU A 348 10.04 -7.05 0.18
CA LEU A 348 10.64 -6.68 1.47
C LEU A 348 10.33 -5.21 1.85
N TRP A 349 10.44 -4.27 0.88
CA TRP A 349 10.03 -2.89 1.09
C TRP A 349 8.54 -2.78 1.43
N THR A 350 7.67 -3.39 0.63
CA THR A 350 6.20 -3.36 0.80
C THR A 350 5.78 -3.92 2.17
N PHE A 351 6.42 -5.00 2.60
CA PHE A 351 6.17 -5.59 3.92
C PHE A 351 6.57 -4.63 5.05
N ASN A 352 7.78 -4.06 5.04
CA ASN A 352 8.17 -3.04 6.03
C ASN A 352 7.24 -1.81 5.99
N PHE A 353 6.83 -1.39 4.79
CA PHE A 353 6.01 -0.21 4.59
C PHE A 353 4.69 -0.29 5.38
N PHE A 354 3.99 -1.42 5.35
CA PHE A 354 2.74 -1.58 6.10
C PHE A 354 2.93 -1.42 7.62
N PHE A 355 4.00 -1.97 8.19
CA PHE A 355 4.32 -1.79 9.62
C PHE A 355 4.71 -0.35 9.94
N TYR A 356 5.49 0.29 9.08
CA TYR A 356 5.88 1.68 9.26
C TYR A 356 4.67 2.63 9.18
N ALA A 357 3.84 2.52 8.14
CA ALA A 357 2.62 3.32 7.97
C ALA A 357 1.66 3.15 9.16
N ALA A 358 1.48 1.91 9.65
CA ALA A 358 0.68 1.64 10.82
C ALA A 358 1.26 2.27 12.10
N SER A 359 2.59 2.28 12.27
CA SER A 359 3.24 2.88 13.44
C SER A 359 3.07 4.41 13.52
N ILE A 360 3.00 5.10 12.37
CA ILE A 360 2.69 6.53 12.31
C ILE A 360 1.19 6.84 12.33
N LYS A 361 0.32 5.81 12.42
CA LYS A 361 -1.15 5.86 12.46
C LYS A 361 -1.83 6.29 11.15
N VAL A 362 -1.29 5.87 10.01
CA VAL A 362 -2.13 5.63 8.82
C VAL A 362 -3.08 4.48 9.16
N ASP A 363 -4.36 4.61 8.83
CA ASP A 363 -5.43 3.65 9.19
C ASP A 363 -5.72 2.60 8.10
N SER A 364 -5.31 2.86 6.86
CA SER A 364 -5.46 1.96 5.70
C SER A 364 -4.48 2.32 4.59
N VAL A 365 -3.99 1.31 3.85
CA VAL A 365 -3.07 1.46 2.71
C VAL A 365 -3.53 0.61 1.53
N GLN A 366 -3.85 1.27 0.42
CA GLN A 366 -4.22 0.65 -0.84
C GLN A 366 -3.10 0.88 -1.85
N MET A 367 -2.33 -0.16 -2.19
CA MET A 367 -1.29 -0.03 -3.22
C MET A 367 -1.94 -0.04 -4.61
N HIS A 368 -1.62 0.94 -5.46
CA HIS A 368 -2.25 1.10 -6.77
C HIS A 368 -1.81 0.03 -7.76
N MET A 369 -2.76 -0.36 -8.62
CA MET A 369 -2.59 -1.38 -9.63
C MET A 369 -3.19 -0.90 -10.95
N THR A 370 -2.31 -0.67 -11.92
CA THR A 370 -2.65 -0.72 -13.35
C THR A 370 -2.25 -2.09 -13.88
N GLN A 371 -2.88 -2.54 -14.96
CA GLN A 371 -2.52 -3.78 -15.66
C GLN A 371 -1.06 -3.77 -16.16
N TYR A 372 -0.49 -2.58 -16.36
CA TYR A 372 0.88 -2.33 -16.80
C TYR A 372 1.89 -2.21 -15.64
N SER A 373 1.43 -2.03 -14.40
CA SER A 373 2.29 -1.82 -13.24
C SER A 373 3.10 -3.07 -12.92
N GLN A 374 4.43 -2.96 -12.96
CA GLN A 374 5.34 -4.03 -12.55
C GLN A 374 5.33 -4.26 -11.04
N ALA A 375 4.97 -3.25 -10.24
CA ALA A 375 4.84 -3.36 -8.79
C ALA A 375 3.60 -4.20 -8.38
N ALA A 376 2.61 -4.33 -9.28
CA ALA A 376 1.36 -5.01 -8.97
C ALA A 376 1.60 -6.46 -8.48
N PRO A 377 0.90 -6.90 -7.41
CA PRO A 377 1.06 -8.20 -6.74
C PRO A 377 0.73 -9.43 -7.60
N TRP A 378 -0.07 -9.27 -8.65
CA TRP A 378 -0.31 -10.30 -9.66
C TRP A 378 -0.61 -9.67 -11.02
N GLN A 379 -0.38 -10.43 -12.08
CA GLN A 379 -0.79 -10.11 -13.44
C GLN A 379 -2.03 -10.93 -13.79
N THR A 380 -3.05 -10.30 -14.36
CA THR A 380 -4.38 -10.88 -14.57
C THR A 380 -4.67 -11.32 -16.01
N ASN A 381 -3.88 -10.82 -16.96
CA ASN A 381 -3.99 -11.05 -18.40
C ASN A 381 -2.66 -11.51 -19.02
N TYR A 382 -2.66 -11.82 -20.32
CA TYR A 382 -1.42 -12.11 -21.05
C TYR A 382 -0.72 -10.80 -21.46
N MET A 383 0.46 -10.55 -20.92
CA MET A 383 1.25 -9.34 -21.16
C MET A 383 2.75 -9.65 -20.99
N GLY A 384 3.62 -8.99 -21.78
CA GLY A 384 5.08 -9.14 -21.67
C GLY A 384 5.58 -10.55 -21.95
N GLY A 385 4.85 -11.34 -22.76
CA GLY A 385 5.16 -12.75 -23.03
C GLY A 385 4.79 -13.72 -21.89
N LYS A 386 4.14 -13.25 -20.82
CA LYS A 386 3.69 -14.07 -19.69
C LYS A 386 2.16 -14.06 -19.60
N GLY A 387 1.58 -15.22 -19.25
CA GLY A 387 0.17 -15.32 -18.87
C GLY A 387 -0.11 -14.79 -17.45
N PRO A 388 -1.35 -14.94 -16.95
CA PRO A 388 -1.70 -14.55 -15.59
C PRO A 388 -0.84 -15.28 -14.54
N HIS A 389 -0.30 -14.57 -13.56
CA HIS A 389 0.59 -15.13 -12.54
C HIS A 389 0.64 -14.28 -11.27
N VAL A 390 0.96 -14.92 -10.13
CA VAL A 390 1.32 -14.23 -8.88
C VAL A 390 2.74 -13.69 -9.00
N ARG A 391 3.01 -12.50 -8.45
CA ARG A 391 4.34 -11.87 -8.41
C ARG A 391 4.87 -11.78 -6.97
N PRO A 392 6.19 -11.61 -6.77
CA PRO A 392 6.82 -11.52 -5.44
C PRO A 392 6.14 -10.58 -4.45
N THR A 393 5.65 -9.43 -4.90
CA THR A 393 5.05 -8.42 -4.01
C THR A 393 3.80 -8.90 -3.29
N TYR A 394 2.99 -9.81 -3.86
CA TYR A 394 1.83 -10.41 -3.17
C TYR A 394 2.19 -11.07 -1.82
N TYR A 395 3.40 -11.63 -1.72
CA TYR A 395 3.83 -12.31 -0.50
C TYR A 395 3.99 -11.35 0.69
N ALA A 396 4.14 -10.05 0.45
CA ALA A 396 4.08 -9.03 1.50
C ALA A 396 2.67 -8.95 2.14
N TRP A 397 1.60 -8.98 1.34
CA TRP A 397 0.22 -9.06 1.84
C TRP A 397 -0.06 -10.38 2.55
N ALA A 398 0.39 -11.50 1.99
CA ALA A 398 0.20 -12.82 2.62
C ALA A 398 0.88 -12.91 4.00
N ALA A 399 2.09 -12.36 4.12
CA ALA A 399 2.82 -12.26 5.37
C ALA A 399 2.13 -11.29 6.35
N TRP A 400 1.79 -10.07 5.91
CA TRP A 400 1.06 -9.09 6.71
C TRP A 400 -0.24 -9.67 7.27
N ALA A 401 -1.08 -10.25 6.42
CA ALA A 401 -2.38 -10.80 6.77
C ALA A 401 -2.28 -11.90 7.85
N GLN A 402 -1.30 -12.79 7.75
CA GLN A 402 -1.06 -13.82 8.78
C GLN A 402 -0.42 -13.28 10.07
N VAL A 403 0.34 -12.17 10.02
CA VAL A 403 0.89 -11.51 11.21
C VAL A 403 -0.19 -10.69 11.94
N ILE A 404 -1.12 -10.05 11.23
CA ILE A 404 -2.26 -9.33 11.82
C ILE A 404 -3.29 -10.29 12.42
N GLY A 405 -3.61 -11.37 11.71
CA GLY A 405 -4.52 -12.43 12.17
C GLY A 405 -6.00 -12.00 12.28
N PRO A 406 -6.90 -12.94 12.57
CA PRO A 406 -8.35 -12.72 12.55
C PRO A 406 -8.94 -12.29 13.91
N THR A 407 -8.10 -11.74 14.80
CA THR A 407 -8.52 -11.42 16.17
C THR A 407 -9.14 -10.03 16.31
N CYS A 408 -9.06 -9.18 15.29
CA CYS A 408 -9.63 -7.83 15.22
C CYS A 408 -9.30 -6.91 16.42
N ASN A 409 -8.18 -7.17 17.09
CA ASN A 409 -7.68 -6.38 18.23
C ASN A 409 -6.16 -6.19 18.18
N THR A 410 -5.56 -6.37 16.99
CA THR A 410 -4.12 -6.29 16.80
C THR A 410 -3.63 -4.84 16.85
N LYS A 411 -2.48 -4.60 17.48
CA LYS A 411 -1.73 -3.33 17.43
C LYS A 411 -0.26 -3.58 17.13
N ILE A 412 0.40 -2.57 16.58
CA ILE A 412 1.81 -2.58 16.18
C ILE A 412 2.54 -1.46 16.92
N ALA A 413 3.77 -1.69 17.37
CA ALA A 413 4.73 -0.63 17.71
C ALA A 413 6.10 -0.92 17.09
N PRO A 414 6.86 0.10 16.67
CA PRO A 414 8.24 -0.07 16.23
C PRO A 414 9.14 -0.35 17.43
N ILE A 415 10.16 -1.18 17.25
CA ILE A 415 11.15 -1.50 18.30
C ILE A 415 12.47 -0.83 17.94
N SER A 416 13.02 -0.02 18.86
CA SER A 416 14.36 0.54 18.70
C SER A 416 15.42 -0.55 18.72
N LEU A 417 16.27 -0.58 17.69
CA LEU A 417 17.43 -1.46 17.61
C LEU A 417 18.65 -0.78 18.24
N SER A 418 19.52 -1.57 18.88
CA SER A 418 20.78 -1.12 19.44
C SER A 418 21.93 -2.07 19.06
N ASN A 419 23.17 -1.56 19.09
CA ASN A 419 24.39 -2.26 18.66
C ASN A 419 24.39 -2.76 17.19
N ALA A 420 23.52 -2.22 16.33
CA ALA A 420 23.49 -2.60 14.92
C ALA A 420 24.84 -2.30 14.22
N PRO A 421 25.47 -3.30 13.57
CA PRO A 421 26.77 -3.10 12.92
C PRO A 421 26.65 -2.20 11.69
N GLY A 422 27.68 -1.36 11.45
CA GLY A 422 27.66 -0.33 10.41
C GLY A 422 27.48 -0.84 8.97
N SER A 423 27.80 -2.11 8.70
CA SER A 423 27.53 -2.79 7.43
C SER A 423 26.03 -2.99 7.13
N TYR A 424 25.18 -2.87 8.15
CA TYR A 424 23.72 -2.99 8.09
C TYR A 424 23.01 -1.65 8.39
N ASN A 425 23.72 -0.53 8.27
CA ASN A 425 23.16 0.80 8.56
C ASN A 425 21.88 1.06 7.73
N ASN A 426 20.77 1.34 8.43
CA ASN A 426 19.42 1.48 7.88
C ASN A 426 18.85 0.23 7.16
N ARG A 427 19.41 -0.97 7.36
CA ARG A 427 18.97 -2.23 6.74
C ARG A 427 18.20 -3.18 7.66
N LEU A 428 18.06 -2.79 8.93
CA LEU A 428 17.41 -3.60 9.95
C LEU A 428 16.20 -2.84 10.50
N GLY A 429 15.08 -3.54 10.64
CA GLY A 429 13.87 -3.02 11.25
C GLY A 429 13.22 -4.08 12.13
N ALA A 430 12.53 -3.67 13.20
CA ALA A 430 11.76 -4.59 14.02
C ALA A 430 10.47 -3.96 14.56
N TYR A 431 9.43 -4.78 14.71
CA TYR A 431 8.11 -4.36 15.17
C TYR A 431 7.53 -5.37 16.16
N ALA A 432 6.96 -4.84 17.24
CA ALA A 432 6.20 -5.59 18.23
C ALA A 432 4.74 -5.65 17.82
N VAL A 433 4.14 -6.83 17.84
CA VAL A 433 2.74 -7.08 17.48
C VAL A 433 1.99 -7.61 18.70
N TYR A 434 0.94 -6.90 19.09
CA TYR A 434 0.13 -7.20 20.27
C TYR A 434 -1.23 -7.74 19.85
N ARG A 435 -1.72 -8.78 20.52
CA ARG A 435 -3.12 -9.21 20.47
C ARG A 435 -3.82 -8.62 21.70
N GLY A 436 -4.67 -7.61 21.50
CA GLY A 436 -5.21 -6.84 22.62
C GLY A 436 -4.09 -6.08 23.34
N ASN A 437 -3.80 -6.45 24.59
CA ASN A 437 -2.72 -5.82 25.38
C ASN A 437 -1.41 -6.63 25.40
N SER A 438 -1.39 -7.88 24.95
CA SER A 438 -0.27 -8.81 25.16
C SER A 438 0.65 -8.90 23.95
N LEU A 439 1.97 -8.75 24.15
CA LEU A 439 2.97 -9.03 23.12
C LEU A 439 2.81 -10.47 22.62
N THR A 440 2.61 -10.63 21.32
CA THR A 440 2.33 -11.93 20.67
C THR A 440 3.38 -12.27 19.64
N SER A 441 3.87 -11.30 18.88
CA SER A 441 4.92 -11.52 17.88
C SER A 441 5.96 -10.39 17.87
N VAL A 442 7.20 -10.75 17.53
CA VAL A 442 8.26 -9.82 17.16
C VAL A 442 8.65 -10.09 15.72
N VAL A 443 8.45 -9.09 14.87
CA VAL A 443 8.82 -9.08 13.45
C VAL A 443 10.23 -8.52 13.35
N MET A 444 11.13 -9.21 12.64
CA MET A 444 12.52 -8.83 12.40
C MET A 444 12.77 -8.83 10.90
N ILE A 445 13.20 -7.68 10.37
CA ILE A 445 13.37 -7.42 8.93
C ILE A 445 14.84 -7.16 8.68
N ASN A 446 15.44 -7.89 7.73
CA ASN A 446 16.77 -7.64 7.20
C ASN A 446 16.69 -7.35 5.69
N THR A 447 16.81 -6.08 5.33
CA THR A 447 16.87 -5.58 3.94
C THR A 447 18.30 -5.40 3.43
N GLN A 448 19.29 -6.01 4.08
CA GLN A 448 20.64 -6.11 3.53
C GLN A 448 20.60 -6.84 2.18
N MET A 449 21.26 -6.25 1.18
CA MET A 449 21.17 -6.73 -0.20
C MET A 449 21.95 -8.02 -0.41
N TYR A 450 21.23 -9.13 -0.55
CA TYR A 450 21.75 -10.39 -1.07
C TYR A 450 21.07 -10.70 -2.40
N TYR A 451 21.87 -10.98 -3.43
CA TYR A 451 21.41 -11.40 -4.75
C TYR A 451 21.55 -12.92 -4.90
N SER A 452 20.64 -13.55 -5.64
CA SER A 452 20.57 -15.02 -5.78
C SER A 452 21.90 -15.66 -6.21
N TYR A 453 22.66 -14.96 -7.07
CA TYR A 453 23.94 -15.38 -7.62
C TYR A 453 25.17 -15.06 -6.73
N SER A 454 24.99 -14.48 -5.54
CA SER A 454 26.10 -14.09 -4.63
C SER A 454 26.70 -15.23 -3.79
N GLY A 455 26.28 -16.48 -3.99
CA GLY A 455 26.89 -17.67 -3.37
C GLY A 455 26.30 -18.04 -2.01
N ASN A 456 26.88 -17.53 -0.92
CA ASN A 456 26.43 -17.82 0.45
C ASN A 456 25.96 -16.52 1.13
N PRO A 457 24.74 -16.48 1.71
CA PRO A 457 24.23 -15.30 2.40
C PRO A 457 24.85 -15.12 3.79
N SER A 458 24.98 -13.87 4.23
CA SER A 458 25.23 -13.57 5.64
C SER A 458 23.92 -13.62 6.45
N TYR A 459 24.08 -13.63 7.76
CA TYR A 459 22.99 -13.57 8.74
C TYR A 459 23.33 -12.53 9.78
N GLN A 460 22.32 -11.78 10.20
CA GLN A 460 22.40 -10.89 11.35
C GLN A 460 21.62 -11.50 12.52
N ASN A 461 22.27 -11.61 13.67
CA ASN A 461 21.61 -12.00 14.91
C ASN A 461 20.78 -10.84 15.47
N PHE A 462 19.52 -11.12 15.77
CA PHE A 462 18.63 -10.29 16.57
C PHE A 462 18.53 -10.91 17.97
N VAL A 463 18.90 -10.17 19.02
CA VAL A 463 18.87 -10.63 20.42
C VAL A 463 17.74 -9.93 21.16
N LEU A 464 16.68 -10.70 21.43
CA LEU A 464 15.42 -10.20 21.98
C LEU A 464 15.40 -10.37 23.50
N SER A 465 15.08 -9.30 24.23
CA SER A 465 14.75 -9.39 25.65
C SER A 465 13.25 -9.67 25.84
N LEU A 466 12.91 -10.88 26.28
CA LEU A 466 11.56 -11.41 26.43
C LEU A 466 11.33 -12.04 27.83
N PRO A 467 11.59 -11.36 28.95
CA PRO A 467 11.53 -11.94 30.30
C PRO A 467 10.14 -12.49 30.68
N SER A 468 9.05 -11.94 30.12
CA SER A 468 7.69 -12.47 30.30
C SER A 468 7.41 -13.78 29.55
N LEU A 469 8.32 -14.19 28.65
CA LEU A 469 8.24 -15.43 27.87
C LEU A 469 9.37 -16.42 28.22
N ALA A 470 10.15 -16.17 29.28
CA ALA A 470 11.27 -17.03 29.68
C ALA A 470 10.85 -18.51 29.80
N GLY A 471 11.62 -19.41 29.16
CA GLY A 471 11.33 -20.84 29.08
C GLY A 471 10.19 -21.25 28.14
N GLN A 472 9.48 -20.32 27.50
CA GLN A 472 8.39 -20.64 26.56
C GLN A 472 8.92 -20.91 25.15
N THR A 473 8.23 -21.79 24.41
CA THR A 473 8.49 -22.03 22.99
C THR A 473 7.74 -21.03 22.12
N VAL A 474 8.47 -20.34 21.25
CA VAL A 474 7.92 -19.51 20.16
C VAL A 474 8.03 -20.24 18.82
N TYR A 475 7.08 -19.96 17.94
CA TYR A 475 7.09 -20.35 16.53
C TYR A 475 7.84 -19.32 15.70
N LEU A 476 8.57 -19.78 14.68
CA LEU A 476 9.12 -18.89 13.65
C LEU A 476 8.30 -19.01 12.35
N SER A 477 8.19 -17.89 11.65
CA SER A 477 7.64 -17.81 10.29
C SER A 477 8.50 -16.87 9.45
N THR A 478 8.72 -17.19 8.17
CA THR A 478 9.72 -16.51 7.33
C THR A 478 9.16 -16.01 6.01
N LEU A 479 9.58 -14.81 5.59
CA LEU A 479 9.41 -14.33 4.21
C LEU A 479 10.75 -14.54 3.49
N TYR A 480 10.76 -15.35 2.43
CA TYR A 480 11.99 -15.83 1.80
C TYR A 480 11.88 -15.89 0.27
N ALA A 481 12.98 -15.55 -0.39
CA ALA A 481 13.34 -15.96 -1.74
C ALA A 481 14.87 -16.08 -1.81
N ASP A 482 15.42 -16.57 -2.93
CA ASP A 482 16.86 -16.79 -3.05
C ASP A 482 17.66 -15.49 -3.03
N GLY A 483 17.11 -14.37 -3.54
CA GLY A 483 17.69 -13.03 -3.42
C GLY A 483 16.69 -11.93 -3.69
N ILE A 484 17.10 -10.66 -3.53
CA ILE A 484 16.23 -9.49 -3.81
C ILE A 484 15.81 -9.40 -5.28
N ASP A 485 16.61 -9.99 -6.18
CA ASP A 485 16.41 -10.14 -7.62
C ASP A 485 15.40 -11.23 -8.00
N SER A 486 14.96 -12.09 -7.06
CA SER A 486 14.01 -13.17 -7.35
C SER A 486 12.66 -12.63 -7.83
N THR A 487 12.26 -13.04 -9.04
CA THR A 487 10.96 -12.71 -9.67
C THR A 487 9.92 -13.84 -9.57
N SER A 488 10.27 -14.93 -8.89
CA SER A 488 9.47 -16.15 -8.68
C SER A 488 10.03 -16.96 -7.50
N ASN A 489 9.39 -18.07 -7.15
CA ASN A 489 9.73 -19.01 -6.07
C ASN A 489 9.77 -18.40 -4.66
N VAL A 490 9.07 -17.28 -4.47
CA VAL A 490 8.93 -16.62 -3.17
C VAL A 490 8.05 -17.49 -2.26
N GLN A 491 8.33 -17.44 -0.95
CA GLN A 491 7.60 -18.21 0.06
C GLN A 491 7.31 -17.35 1.29
N TRP A 492 6.10 -17.49 1.82
CA TRP A 492 5.77 -17.06 3.18
C TRP A 492 5.46 -18.28 4.04
N ASN A 493 6.23 -18.50 5.11
CA ASN A 493 6.06 -19.60 6.06
C ASN A 493 5.96 -20.99 5.38
N GLY A 494 6.76 -21.21 4.32
CA GLY A 494 6.74 -22.44 3.52
C GLY A 494 5.55 -22.59 2.56
N ILE A 495 4.73 -21.55 2.40
CA ILE A 495 3.60 -21.49 1.46
C ILE A 495 4.01 -20.69 0.21
N SER A 496 3.78 -21.27 -0.96
CA SER A 496 3.79 -20.59 -2.26
C SER A 496 2.36 -20.41 -2.79
N TYR A 497 2.10 -19.32 -3.51
CA TYR A 497 0.81 -19.05 -4.16
C TYR A 497 0.90 -19.12 -5.70
N GLU A 498 2.10 -19.06 -6.28
CA GLU A 498 2.32 -19.20 -7.72
C GLU A 498 2.28 -20.67 -8.18
N GLN A 499 2.74 -21.61 -7.34
CA GLN A 499 2.88 -23.04 -7.64
C GLN A 499 1.55 -23.78 -7.89
N SER A 500 0.40 -23.13 -7.63
CA SER A 500 -0.93 -23.64 -7.98
C SER A 500 -1.41 -23.23 -9.38
N GLY A 501 -0.68 -22.34 -10.07
CA GLY A 501 -1.11 -21.69 -11.32
C GLY A 501 -2.36 -20.81 -11.17
N THR A 502 -2.91 -20.68 -9.97
CA THR A 502 -4.27 -20.15 -9.72
C THR A 502 -4.35 -19.22 -8.52
N GLY A 503 -3.23 -18.95 -7.84
CA GLY A 503 -3.19 -18.15 -6.61
C GLY A 503 -3.62 -18.90 -5.35
N GLN A 504 -4.09 -20.14 -5.45
CA GLN A 504 -4.39 -20.99 -4.29
C GLN A 504 -3.09 -21.39 -3.55
N PRO A 505 -3.08 -21.44 -2.20
CA PRO A 505 -1.88 -21.74 -1.43
C PRO A 505 -1.43 -23.20 -1.58
N ARG A 506 -0.12 -23.39 -1.72
CA ARG A 506 0.55 -24.69 -1.71
C ARG A 506 1.69 -24.68 -0.70
N THR A 507 1.63 -25.58 0.28
CA THR A 507 2.76 -25.83 1.18
C THR A 507 3.88 -26.51 0.38
N VAL A 508 4.95 -25.77 0.13
CA VAL A 508 6.18 -26.25 -0.52
C VAL A 508 7.26 -26.61 0.50
N ASN A 509 7.17 -26.08 1.72
CA ASN A 509 7.93 -26.54 2.88
C ASN A 509 7.00 -26.67 4.10
N GLY A 510 6.87 -27.88 4.64
CA GLY A 510 6.01 -28.17 5.80
C GLY A 510 6.65 -27.95 7.17
N THR A 511 7.89 -27.46 7.22
CA THR A 511 8.66 -27.37 8.47
C THR A 511 8.17 -26.25 9.37
N GLN A 512 7.49 -26.62 10.47
CA GLN A 512 7.19 -25.67 11.55
C GLN A 512 8.45 -25.42 12.39
N TRP A 513 9.13 -24.31 12.13
CA TRP A 513 10.26 -23.86 12.93
C TRP A 513 9.80 -23.33 14.30
N THR A 514 10.60 -23.59 15.33
CA THR A 514 10.37 -23.17 16.72
C THR A 514 11.69 -22.90 17.45
N MET A 515 11.67 -22.01 18.43
CA MET A 515 12.79 -21.80 19.37
C MET A 515 12.24 -21.66 20.79
N THR A 516 13.05 -21.96 21.80
CA THR A 516 12.70 -21.73 23.21
C THR A 516 13.43 -20.48 23.71
N VAL A 517 12.70 -19.56 24.35
CA VAL A 517 13.27 -18.39 25.02
C VAL A 517 14.06 -18.87 26.25
N GLY A 518 15.26 -18.32 26.47
CA GLY A 518 16.12 -18.66 27.59
C GLY A 518 15.45 -18.44 28.96
N ALA A 519 15.97 -19.10 29.99
CA ALA A 519 15.48 -18.95 31.37
C ALA A 519 15.76 -17.55 31.96
N ASP A 520 16.68 -16.80 31.34
CA ASP A 520 16.98 -15.39 31.56
C ASP A 520 16.03 -14.44 30.80
N GLY A 521 15.20 -14.99 29.90
CA GLY A 521 14.34 -14.23 28.99
C GLY A 521 14.96 -13.88 27.64
N THR A 522 16.19 -14.33 27.33
CA THR A 522 16.87 -13.98 26.07
C THR A 522 16.47 -14.92 24.93
N LEU A 523 16.30 -14.39 23.72
CA LEU A 523 16.16 -15.18 22.50
C LEU A 523 17.02 -14.59 21.37
N THR A 524 18.00 -15.34 20.88
CA THR A 524 18.81 -14.96 19.71
C THR A 524 18.23 -15.60 18.46
N VAL A 525 17.78 -14.79 17.50
CA VAL A 525 17.23 -15.24 16.21
C VAL A 525 18.17 -14.80 15.07
N PRO A 526 18.75 -15.73 14.31
CA PRO A 526 19.52 -15.38 13.11
C PRO A 526 18.55 -15.04 11.95
N VAL A 527 18.72 -13.87 11.35
CA VAL A 527 17.92 -13.39 10.21
C VAL A 527 18.85 -13.22 9.01
N ARG A 528 18.63 -14.03 7.97
CA ARG A 528 19.40 -14.01 6.71
C ARG A 528 19.32 -12.63 6.05
N ASP A 529 20.34 -12.25 5.32
CA ASP A 529 20.25 -11.14 4.36
C ASP A 529 19.09 -11.38 3.38
N SER A 530 18.35 -10.31 3.09
CA SER A 530 17.13 -10.36 2.28
C SER A 530 16.10 -11.34 2.86
N GLN A 531 15.67 -11.11 4.11
CA GLN A 531 14.69 -11.97 4.78
C GLN A 531 13.88 -11.22 5.83
N VAL A 532 12.67 -11.72 6.11
CA VAL A 532 11.94 -11.44 7.35
C VAL A 532 11.83 -12.73 8.15
N VAL A 533 12.06 -12.65 9.47
CA VAL A 533 11.66 -13.68 10.43
C VAL A 533 10.69 -13.06 11.42
N VAL A 534 9.61 -13.77 11.74
CA VAL A 534 8.67 -13.41 12.80
C VAL A 534 8.70 -14.49 13.86
N ALA A 535 9.11 -14.13 15.08
CA ALA A 535 8.99 -14.99 16.25
C ALA A 535 7.64 -14.71 16.94
N SER A 536 6.86 -15.74 17.25
CA SER A 536 5.50 -15.59 17.78
C SER A 536 5.12 -16.65 18.81
N THR A 537 4.30 -16.29 19.80
CA THR A 537 3.70 -17.25 20.75
C THR A 537 2.58 -18.09 20.13
N VAL A 538 2.12 -17.74 18.93
CA VAL A 538 1.07 -18.46 18.18
C VAL A 538 1.57 -18.91 16.80
N ARG A 539 0.91 -19.91 16.20
CA ARG A 539 1.15 -20.26 14.79
C ARG A 539 0.38 -19.31 13.90
N LEU A 540 1.09 -18.42 13.22
CA LEU A 540 0.50 -17.44 12.31
C LEU A 540 -0.34 -18.14 11.22
N GLY A 541 -1.47 -17.53 10.85
CA GLY A 541 -2.44 -18.14 9.93
C GLY A 541 -3.19 -19.37 10.47
N ARG A 542 -3.09 -19.69 11.77
CA ARG A 542 -3.84 -20.77 12.45
C ARG A 542 -4.65 -20.30 13.65
N GLU A 543 -4.70 -18.99 13.90
CA GLU A 543 -5.53 -18.38 14.94
C GLU A 543 -7.02 -18.44 14.58
N ALA A 544 -7.89 -18.56 15.60
CA ALA A 544 -9.34 -18.50 15.42
C ALA A 544 -9.84 -17.06 15.37
N ALA A 545 -10.86 -16.79 14.55
CA ALA A 545 -11.47 -15.48 14.44
C ALA A 545 -12.21 -15.08 15.74
N ASN A 546 -12.03 -13.84 16.19
CA ASN A 546 -12.73 -13.33 17.37
C ASN A 546 -13.93 -12.46 16.94
N ALA A 547 -15.08 -13.11 16.77
CA ALA A 547 -16.30 -12.45 16.29
C ALA A 547 -16.68 -11.20 17.09
N THR A 548 -16.57 -11.23 18.42
CA THR A 548 -16.89 -10.08 19.29
C THR A 548 -15.95 -8.91 19.04
N ASN A 549 -14.64 -9.14 18.95
CA ASN A 549 -13.68 -8.08 18.61
C ASN A 549 -13.93 -7.54 17.19
N CYS A 550 -14.24 -8.40 16.22
CA CYS A 550 -14.50 -7.98 14.85
C CYS A 550 -15.80 -7.17 14.73
N GLN A 551 -16.85 -7.55 15.47
CA GLN A 551 -18.08 -6.76 15.59
C GLN A 551 -17.83 -5.42 16.27
N ASN A 552 -17.03 -5.39 17.34
CA ASN A 552 -16.64 -4.15 18.01
C ASN A 552 -15.80 -3.25 17.08
N LEU A 553 -14.84 -3.78 16.33
CA LEU A 553 -14.01 -2.98 15.42
C LEU A 553 -14.78 -2.51 14.18
N ALA A 554 -15.70 -3.32 13.64
CA ALA A 554 -16.57 -2.96 12.53
C ALA A 554 -17.74 -2.04 12.95
N THR A 555 -17.97 -1.86 14.24
CA THR A 555 -18.95 -0.92 14.81
C THR A 555 -18.41 0.51 14.69
N PRO A 556 -19.07 1.44 13.97
CA PRO A 556 -18.66 2.84 13.87
C PRO A 556 -18.63 3.50 15.26
N GLY A 557 -17.44 3.57 15.86
CA GLY A 557 -17.27 4.03 17.23
C GLY A 557 -15.96 3.64 17.90
N SER A 558 -15.51 2.40 17.68
CA SER A 558 -14.51 1.76 18.55
C SER A 558 -13.05 2.04 18.20
N SER A 559 -12.76 2.52 16.99
CA SER A 559 -11.49 3.12 16.60
C SER A 559 -11.71 4.60 16.26
N SER A 560 -11.57 5.47 17.28
CA SER A 560 -11.66 6.93 17.18
C SER A 560 -12.89 7.51 16.45
N GLY A 561 -14.08 7.43 17.06
CA GLY A 561 -15.24 8.24 16.62
C GLY A 561 -16.61 7.63 16.95
N SER A 562 -17.04 7.71 18.22
CA SER A 562 -18.32 7.15 18.73
C SER A 562 -19.55 7.49 17.86
N GLY A 563 -20.16 6.51 17.17
CA GLY A 563 -21.21 6.81 16.18
C GLY A 563 -22.35 5.80 15.94
N THR A 564 -22.38 4.58 16.51
CA THR A 564 -23.27 3.49 16.06
C THR A 564 -24.76 3.81 16.04
N GLY A 565 -25.44 3.57 14.91
CA GLY A 565 -26.85 3.89 14.71
C GLY A 565 -27.85 3.01 15.46
N THR A 566 -28.64 3.62 16.34
CA THR A 566 -30.02 3.20 16.67
C THR A 566 -30.93 4.43 16.63
N SER A 567 -32.19 4.22 16.27
CA SER A 567 -33.18 5.29 16.05
C SER A 567 -33.69 5.89 17.36
N GLY A 568 -33.03 6.95 17.82
CA GLY A 568 -33.40 7.71 19.01
C GLY A 568 -32.82 9.12 18.97
N SER A 569 -33.58 10.08 19.48
CA SER A 569 -33.29 11.53 19.48
C SER A 569 -31.88 11.91 19.97
N GLY A 570 -31.22 12.82 19.24
CA GLY A 570 -30.20 13.71 19.82
C GLY A 570 -28.73 13.28 19.74
N LYS A 571 -28.30 12.67 18.62
CA LYS A 571 -26.85 12.57 18.34
C LYS A 571 -26.25 13.92 17.95
N ALA A 572 -25.00 14.15 18.35
CA ALA A 572 -24.18 15.20 17.78
C ALA A 572 -23.93 14.93 16.28
N ALA A 573 -23.83 15.98 15.47
CA ALA A 573 -23.49 15.88 14.06
C ALA A 573 -22.07 15.29 13.88
N PRO A 574 -21.79 14.57 12.78
CA PRO A 574 -20.52 13.85 12.57
C PRO A 574 -19.37 14.76 12.12
N THR A 575 -19.20 15.89 12.82
CA THR A 575 -18.29 16.98 12.48
C THR A 575 -16.86 16.73 12.96
N PHE A 576 -15.91 17.60 12.61
CA PHE A 576 -14.57 17.55 13.18
C PHE A 576 -14.58 17.81 14.68
N LYS A 577 -13.72 17.07 15.39
CA LYS A 577 -13.41 17.23 16.82
C LYS A 577 -12.78 18.60 17.13
N SER A 578 -12.04 19.18 16.19
CA SER A 578 -11.54 20.54 16.26
C SER A 578 -11.21 21.09 14.86
N THR A 579 -11.52 22.37 14.66
CA THR A 579 -11.06 23.21 13.53
C THR A 579 -9.91 24.15 13.93
N THR A 580 -9.39 24.01 15.16
CA THR A 580 -8.32 24.84 15.72
C THR A 580 -7.24 23.97 16.38
N GLY A 581 -6.05 24.54 16.60
CA GLY A 581 -4.93 23.82 17.20
C GLY A 581 -4.09 22.99 16.22
N PHE A 582 -4.34 23.10 14.91
CA PHE A 582 -3.39 22.64 13.89
C PHE A 582 -2.02 23.28 14.10
N LYS A 583 -0.95 22.51 13.87
CA LYS A 583 0.39 23.10 13.79
C LYS A 583 0.51 23.86 12.47
N SER A 584 1.01 25.10 12.53
CA SER A 584 1.31 25.90 11.35
C SER A 584 2.57 25.35 10.67
N ASP A 585 2.38 24.44 9.72
CA ASP A 585 3.47 23.93 8.86
C ASP A 585 3.88 24.97 7.79
N MET A 586 3.11 26.05 7.64
CA MET A 586 3.49 27.24 6.88
C MET A 586 4.80 27.83 7.43
N PRO A 587 5.80 28.15 6.59
CA PRO A 587 6.93 28.95 7.03
C PRO A 587 6.41 30.30 7.52
N LEU A 588 6.93 30.77 8.66
CA LEU A 588 6.63 32.10 9.19
C LEU A 588 6.79 33.12 8.06
N SER A 589 5.76 33.95 7.83
CA SER A 589 5.81 34.96 6.77
C SER A 589 7.03 35.85 6.95
N MET A 590 7.60 36.38 5.87
CA MET A 590 8.80 37.22 6.00
C MET A 590 8.56 38.39 6.97
N THR A 591 7.34 38.93 7.01
CA THR A 591 6.88 39.92 8.01
C THR A 591 6.91 39.39 9.44
N ALA A 592 6.49 38.15 9.69
CA ALA A 592 6.56 37.52 11.02
C ALA A 592 8.01 37.21 11.43
N ILE A 593 8.85 36.74 10.50
CA ILE A 593 10.30 36.57 10.73
C ILE A 593 10.95 37.91 11.06
N ILE A 594 10.64 38.98 10.31
CA ILE A 594 11.12 40.34 10.57
C ILE A 594 10.61 40.86 11.92
N ALA A 595 9.35 40.60 12.31
CA ALA A 595 8.81 41.00 13.61
C ALA A 595 9.49 40.28 14.78
N ILE A 596 9.74 38.97 14.64
CA ILE A 596 10.49 38.17 15.62
C ILE A 596 11.95 38.61 15.68
N ALA A 597 12.58 38.90 14.54
CA ALA A 597 13.95 39.40 14.46
C ALA A 597 14.08 40.83 15.01
N ALA A 598 13.07 41.69 14.87
CA ALA A 598 13.05 43.03 15.44
C ALA A 598 12.86 42.98 16.97
N GLY A 599 11.89 42.20 17.46
CA GLY A 599 11.64 42.03 18.89
C GLY A 599 12.80 41.33 19.63
N GLY A 600 13.27 40.21 19.09
CA GLY A 600 14.43 39.48 19.60
C GLY A 600 15.75 40.24 19.41
N GLY A 601 15.90 40.96 18.30
CA GLY A 601 17.07 41.79 18.00
C GLY A 601 17.25 42.93 18.99
N ALA A 602 16.17 43.62 19.38
CA ALA A 602 16.22 44.63 20.44
C ALA A 602 16.72 44.04 21.78
N PHE A 603 16.25 42.85 22.15
CA PHE A 603 16.69 42.16 23.37
C PHE A 603 18.14 41.68 23.30
N LEU A 604 18.58 41.14 22.16
CA LEU A 604 19.96 40.72 21.94
C LEU A 604 20.94 41.90 21.87
N ILE A 605 20.55 43.02 21.26
CA ILE A 605 21.35 44.26 21.25
C ILE A 605 21.44 44.86 22.66
N ALA A 606 20.35 44.81 23.45
CA ALA A 606 20.37 45.22 24.85
C ALA A 606 21.31 44.33 25.69
N LEU A 607 21.26 43.00 25.51
CA LEU A 607 22.18 42.06 26.17
C LEU A 607 23.63 42.26 25.74
N LEU A 608 23.90 42.48 24.45
CA LEU A 608 25.24 42.75 23.93
C LEU A 608 25.79 44.07 24.48
N GLY A 609 24.96 45.11 24.52
CA GLY A 609 25.28 46.39 25.14
C GLY A 609 25.57 46.27 26.64
N LEU A 610 24.80 45.45 27.36
CA LEU A 610 25.04 45.14 28.78
C LEU A 610 26.36 44.38 28.96
N PHE A 611 26.65 43.40 28.10
CA PHE A 611 27.92 42.66 28.10
C PHE A 611 29.11 43.58 27.82
N ILE A 612 29.02 44.43 26.79
CA ILE A 612 30.07 45.42 26.45
C ILE A 612 30.27 46.40 27.60
N TRP A 613 29.20 46.88 28.24
CA TRP A 613 29.29 47.76 29.41
C TRP A 613 29.94 47.05 30.61
N CYS A 614 29.56 45.81 30.91
CA CYS A 614 30.18 44.99 31.95
C CYS A 614 31.66 44.71 31.67
N CYS A 615 32.02 44.40 30.41
CA CYS A 615 33.40 44.21 29.98
C CYS A 615 34.21 45.50 30.08
N VAL A 616 33.71 46.64 29.60
CA VAL A 616 34.37 47.95 29.71
C VAL A 616 34.54 48.38 31.17
N ARG A 617 33.53 48.17 32.03
CA ARG A 617 33.59 48.48 33.46
C ARG A 617 34.58 47.57 34.19
N SER A 618 34.67 46.30 33.81
CA SER A 618 35.65 45.33 34.33
C SER A 618 37.06 45.64 33.83
N CYS A 619 37.24 46.01 32.57
CA CYS A 619 38.51 46.45 32.01
C CYS A 619 39.01 47.76 32.61
N LYS A 620 38.13 48.73 32.94
CA LYS A 620 38.51 49.92 33.72
C LYS A 620 38.98 49.54 35.13
N LYS A 621 38.26 48.65 35.85
CA LYS A 621 38.71 48.12 37.16
C LYS A 621 40.04 47.35 37.05
N SER A 622 40.25 46.59 35.98
CA SER A 622 41.47 45.82 35.72
C SER A 622 42.68 46.71 35.40
N LYS A 623 42.53 47.70 34.50
CA LYS A 623 43.59 48.68 34.19
C LYS A 623 43.98 49.50 35.42
N ALA A 624 43.02 49.93 36.26
CA ALA A 624 43.32 50.59 37.53
C ALA A 624 44.11 49.69 38.51
N ARG A 625 43.82 48.39 38.54
CA ARG A 625 44.55 47.41 39.38
C ARG A 625 45.96 47.14 38.84
N LYS A 626 46.13 46.99 37.51
CA LYS A 626 47.44 46.84 36.86
C LYS A 626 48.32 48.09 36.99
N ALA A 627 47.74 49.29 36.92
CA ALA A 627 48.47 50.54 37.13
C ALA A 627 49.09 50.65 38.55
N ARG A 628 48.40 50.14 39.59
CA ARG A 628 48.99 50.04 40.94
C ARG A 628 50.10 48.99 41.04
N ALA A 629 49.99 47.87 40.33
CA ALA A 629 51.02 46.82 40.35
C ALA A 629 52.31 47.22 39.58
N ALA A 630 52.16 47.89 38.44
CA ALA A 630 53.27 48.31 37.58
C ALA A 630 54.19 49.40 38.19
N ALA A 631 53.81 49.97 39.34
CA ALA A 631 54.62 50.95 40.07
C ALA A 631 55.69 50.32 40.99
N ILE A 632 55.63 49.00 41.25
CA ILE A 632 56.40 48.34 42.33
C ILE A 632 57.58 47.49 41.83
N LEU A 633 57.58 47.05 40.57
CA LEU A 633 58.63 46.19 40.01
C LEU A 633 59.22 46.79 38.74
N LYS A 634 60.45 47.32 38.86
CA LYS A 634 61.21 47.92 37.74
C LYS A 634 62.69 47.54 37.82
N ALA A 635 63.08 46.48 37.12
CA ALA A 635 64.47 46.10 36.85
C ALA A 635 64.60 45.65 35.37
N PRO A 636 65.72 45.93 34.68
CA PRO A 636 65.82 45.85 33.21
C PRO A 636 66.50 44.54 32.70
N PRO A 637 66.68 44.33 31.37
CA PRO A 637 66.56 43.00 30.77
C PRO A 637 67.88 42.33 30.32
N ARG A 638 67.76 41.13 29.75
CA ARG A 638 68.73 40.49 28.84
C ARG A 638 68.04 39.98 27.57
N HIS A 639 68.84 39.51 26.62
CA HIS A 639 68.61 39.58 25.18
C HIS A 639 68.93 38.20 24.53
N ASP A 640 68.89 38.12 23.19
CA ASP A 640 69.49 37.06 22.33
C ASP A 640 68.81 35.66 22.32
N ASP A 641 68.83 34.82 21.27
CA ASP A 641 68.93 35.06 19.81
C ASP A 641 68.57 33.80 18.96
N HIS A 642 67.86 34.00 17.83
CA HIS A 642 68.00 33.30 16.52
C HIS A 642 67.84 31.72 16.44
N PRO A 643 68.02 31.00 15.28
CA PRO A 643 66.89 30.36 14.55
C PRO A 643 67.19 28.97 13.89
N LEU A 644 66.60 28.66 12.70
CA LEU A 644 66.90 27.59 11.71
C LEU A 644 66.30 26.18 11.98
N LEU A 645 65.92 25.32 11.00
CA LEU A 645 65.93 25.32 9.50
C LEU A 645 64.89 24.29 8.93
N GLU A 646 64.45 24.48 7.66
CA GLU A 646 64.00 23.53 6.57
C GLU A 646 63.38 22.10 6.87
N ARG A 647 62.60 21.42 5.99
CA ARG A 647 62.52 21.42 4.51
C ARG A 647 61.24 20.77 3.87
N ASP A 648 60.95 21.12 2.60
CA ASP A 648 60.24 20.48 1.45
C ASP A 648 59.89 18.96 1.54
N ALA A 649 58.88 18.33 0.87
CA ALA A 649 57.72 18.70 0.00
C ALA A 649 56.72 17.47 -0.01
N ASP A 650 55.86 17.06 -0.98
CA ASP A 650 55.54 17.40 -2.39
C ASP A 650 54.15 16.82 -2.80
N ASP A 651 53.66 17.05 -4.04
CA ASP A 651 52.27 16.78 -4.52
C ASP A 651 52.09 15.65 -5.58
N SER A 652 50.84 15.16 -5.79
CA SER A 652 50.14 15.04 -7.12
C SER A 652 48.95 14.03 -7.20
N HIS A 653 48.19 14.06 -8.31
CA HIS A 653 46.83 13.47 -8.47
C HIS A 653 46.73 12.24 -9.41
N ALA A 654 45.62 11.48 -9.31
CA ALA A 654 44.97 10.78 -10.44
C ALA A 654 43.47 10.45 -10.17
N SER A 655 42.66 10.24 -11.22
CA SER A 655 41.23 9.83 -11.16
C SER A 655 40.76 9.19 -12.50
N TYR A 656 39.45 8.89 -12.67
CA TYR A 656 38.76 8.23 -13.81
C TYR A 656 38.78 6.68 -13.85
N PRO A 657 37.91 6.00 -14.65
CA PRO A 657 36.81 6.46 -15.52
C PRO A 657 35.42 5.82 -15.26
N ALA A 658 34.40 6.24 -16.04
CA ALA A 658 33.06 5.62 -16.12
C ALA A 658 32.89 4.78 -17.40
N TYR A 659 31.76 4.04 -17.51
CA TYR A 659 31.42 3.16 -18.65
C TYR A 659 30.05 3.49 -19.25
N GLN A 660 29.82 3.14 -20.52
CA GLN A 660 28.55 3.43 -21.23
C GLN A 660 28.16 2.37 -22.30
N ASN A 661 26.86 2.29 -22.55
CA ASN A 661 26.16 1.81 -23.76
C ASN A 661 26.13 0.30 -24.12
N SER A 662 24.89 -0.21 -24.20
CA SER A 662 24.42 -1.24 -25.15
C SER A 662 22.90 -1.04 -25.37
N PRO A 663 22.33 -1.44 -26.52
CA PRO A 663 21.06 -0.86 -27.01
C PRO A 663 19.79 -1.48 -26.41
N GLY A 664 18.88 -0.62 -25.93
CA GLY A 664 17.51 -0.99 -25.53
C GLY A 664 16.52 -1.01 -26.70
N LEU A 665 15.50 -1.86 -26.59
CA LEU A 665 14.46 -2.04 -27.61
C LEU A 665 13.44 -0.89 -27.63
N ARG A 666 12.71 -0.75 -28.76
CA ARG A 666 11.66 0.27 -28.91
C ARG A 666 10.57 0.09 -27.85
N GLY A 667 10.28 1.17 -27.11
CA GLY A 667 9.17 1.21 -26.18
C GLY A 667 7.82 1.16 -26.89
N TRP A 668 6.82 0.58 -26.22
CA TRP A 668 5.41 0.69 -26.59
C TRP A 668 4.81 1.90 -25.86
N GLU A 669 4.14 2.79 -26.60
CA GLU A 669 3.38 3.87 -25.98
C GLU A 669 2.11 3.29 -25.33
N SER A 670 1.97 3.46 -24.01
CA SER A 670 0.74 3.13 -23.29
C SER A 670 -0.01 4.43 -22.98
N PRO A 671 -1.29 4.58 -23.38
CA PRO A 671 -1.96 5.88 -23.38
C PRO A 671 -2.58 6.24 -22.01
N MET A 672 -1.75 6.38 -20.97
CA MET A 672 -1.92 7.24 -19.79
C MET A 672 -0.54 7.47 -19.11
N THR A 673 -0.40 8.53 -18.32
CA THR A 673 0.78 8.84 -17.45
C THR A 673 2.07 9.36 -18.13
N SER A 674 1.98 10.15 -19.21
CA SER A 674 3.08 11.08 -19.56
C SER A 674 2.60 12.39 -20.19
N VAL A 675 3.15 13.50 -19.71
CA VAL A 675 3.07 14.83 -20.36
C VAL A 675 4.49 15.40 -20.39
N SER A 676 5.17 15.29 -21.53
CA SER A 676 6.48 15.91 -21.76
C SER A 676 6.54 16.51 -23.16
N HIS A 677 6.21 17.80 -23.25
CA HIS A 677 6.44 18.75 -24.36
C HIS A 677 6.52 18.21 -25.81
N GLY A 678 5.36 18.15 -26.45
CA GLY A 678 5.11 18.87 -27.71
C GLY A 678 5.93 18.56 -28.95
N GLN A 679 5.42 17.67 -29.80
CA GLN A 679 5.56 17.74 -31.26
C GLN A 679 4.20 17.55 -31.94
N GLN A 680 4.05 18.06 -33.17
CA GLN A 680 2.79 18.01 -33.91
C GLN A 680 2.50 16.58 -34.42
N VAL A 681 1.28 16.10 -34.20
CA VAL A 681 0.82 14.79 -34.65
C VAL A 681 0.00 14.93 -35.94
N HIS A 682 0.41 14.22 -37.00
CA HIS A 682 -0.42 14.01 -38.18
C HIS A 682 -1.36 12.79 -37.97
N PRO A 683 -2.58 12.81 -38.52
CA PRO A 683 -3.58 11.76 -38.24
C PRO A 683 -3.22 10.42 -38.89
N SER A 684 -3.32 9.35 -38.10
CA SER A 684 -3.26 7.95 -38.56
C SER A 684 -4.65 7.30 -38.53
N GLN A 685 -4.83 6.19 -39.26
CA GLN A 685 -6.14 5.67 -39.65
C GLN A 685 -6.76 4.70 -38.63
N ALA A 686 -8.09 4.65 -38.59
CA ALA A 686 -8.85 3.73 -37.74
C ALA A 686 -8.78 2.27 -38.23
N TYR A 687 -8.70 1.33 -37.28
CA TYR A 687 -8.81 -0.10 -37.53
C TYR A 687 -10.19 -0.61 -37.11
N HIS A 688 -10.91 -1.23 -38.05
CA HIS A 688 -12.18 -1.92 -37.80
C HIS A 688 -11.99 -3.45 -37.81
N GLY A 689 -12.68 -4.12 -36.87
CA GLY A 689 -13.29 -5.44 -37.11
C GLY A 689 -12.39 -6.67 -37.11
N VAL A 690 -12.38 -7.40 -35.99
CA VAL A 690 -12.25 -8.87 -35.97
C VAL A 690 -13.31 -9.42 -35.03
N GLN A 691 -14.15 -10.35 -35.52
CA GLN A 691 -15.05 -11.17 -34.70
C GLN A 691 -14.31 -12.46 -34.32
N PRO A 692 -14.44 -12.97 -33.07
CA PRO A 692 -13.92 -14.28 -32.72
C PRO A 692 -14.88 -15.39 -33.17
N GLU A 693 -14.43 -16.22 -34.11
CA GLU A 693 -15.13 -17.43 -34.52
C GLU A 693 -14.90 -18.54 -33.46
N TYR A 694 -15.98 -19.18 -33.01
CA TYR A 694 -15.94 -20.31 -32.08
C TYR A 694 -16.02 -21.62 -32.86
N ASP A 695 -15.20 -22.61 -32.49
CA ASP A 695 -15.36 -23.98 -32.98
C ASP A 695 -15.17 -24.99 -31.82
N TYR A 696 -15.91 -26.10 -31.84
CA TYR A 696 -16.15 -26.90 -30.63
C TYR A 696 -16.34 -28.41 -30.88
N ALA A 697 -15.32 -29.21 -30.51
CA ALA A 697 -15.36 -30.68 -30.38
C ALA A 697 -15.58 -31.45 -31.73
N PRO A 698 -15.62 -32.81 -31.77
CA PRO A 698 -15.40 -33.82 -30.73
C PRO A 698 -14.34 -34.90 -31.08
N ALA A 699 -14.32 -36.00 -30.32
CA ALA A 699 -13.31 -37.07 -30.42
C ALA A 699 -13.59 -38.13 -31.50
N GLY A 700 -12.53 -38.86 -31.92
CA GLY A 700 -12.56 -39.99 -32.85
C GLY A 700 -11.50 -41.06 -32.52
N TYR A 701 -11.59 -42.26 -33.13
CA TYR A 701 -10.93 -43.51 -32.68
C TYR A 701 -10.04 -44.18 -33.76
N GLN A 702 -9.10 -45.03 -33.29
CA GLN A 702 -8.33 -46.07 -34.05
C GLN A 702 -7.31 -45.53 -35.10
N TYR A 703 -6.15 -46.15 -35.36
CA TYR A 703 -5.78 -47.58 -35.36
C TYR A 703 -4.35 -47.87 -34.80
N HIS A 704 -3.98 -49.16 -34.72
CA HIS A 704 -2.64 -49.71 -34.36
C HIS A 704 -1.99 -50.39 -35.61
N PRO A 705 -0.73 -50.91 -35.64
CA PRO A 705 -0.06 -51.70 -34.57
C PRO A 705 1.49 -51.67 -34.46
N GLN A 706 2.05 -52.24 -33.38
CA GLN A 706 2.94 -53.43 -33.41
C GLN A 706 3.23 -54.01 -31.99
N HIS A 707 3.61 -55.28 -31.91
CA HIS A 707 3.80 -56.10 -30.69
C HIS A 707 5.19 -56.78 -30.70
N PRO A 708 5.79 -57.17 -29.54
CA PRO A 708 5.48 -58.41 -28.77
C PRO A 708 4.97 -58.11 -27.33
N GLN A 709 4.14 -58.91 -26.63
CA GLN A 709 4.31 -60.30 -26.11
C GLN A 709 5.49 -60.41 -25.10
N VAL A 710 5.33 -60.90 -23.86
CA VAL A 710 4.85 -62.25 -23.45
C VAL A 710 3.87 -62.22 -22.24
N MET A 711 3.16 -63.34 -21.99
CA MET A 711 2.20 -63.63 -20.89
C MET A 711 2.92 -63.92 -19.53
N HIS A 712 2.29 -64.10 -18.34
CA HIS A 712 1.00 -64.72 -17.95
C HIS A 712 0.39 -64.17 -16.65
N SER A 713 -0.91 -64.43 -16.47
CA SER A 713 -1.68 -64.39 -15.20
C SER A 713 -2.11 -65.83 -14.82
N PRO A 714 -2.67 -66.10 -13.60
CA PRO A 714 -4.09 -65.81 -13.34
C PRO A 714 -4.47 -65.36 -11.91
N THR A 715 -5.73 -64.93 -11.78
CA THR A 715 -6.54 -64.63 -10.57
C THR A 715 -7.23 -65.94 -10.06
N PRO A 716 -8.27 -66.03 -9.17
CA PRO A 716 -9.24 -65.01 -8.67
C PRO A 716 -9.78 -65.19 -7.22
N GLN A 717 -10.97 -64.60 -6.95
CA GLN A 717 -11.96 -64.81 -5.86
C GLN A 717 -11.81 -63.90 -4.60
N GLN A 718 -12.75 -62.97 -4.33
CA GLN A 718 -14.10 -63.06 -3.69
C GLN A 718 -14.02 -62.79 -2.15
N THR A 719 -15.03 -62.32 -1.38
CA THR A 719 -16.51 -62.24 -1.56
C THR A 719 -17.13 -61.18 -0.59
N GLN A 720 -18.32 -60.60 -0.92
CA GLN A 720 -19.55 -60.38 -0.08
C GLN A 720 -19.51 -59.78 1.38
N GLN A 721 -20.55 -59.12 1.95
CA GLN A 721 -21.83 -58.48 1.49
C GLN A 721 -22.55 -57.73 2.67
N TYR A 722 -23.53 -56.85 2.33
CA TYR A 722 -24.74 -56.45 3.12
C TYR A 722 -24.58 -55.71 4.49
N TYR A 723 -25.53 -54.93 5.04
CA TYR A 723 -26.88 -54.36 4.69
C TYR A 723 -27.07 -53.05 5.54
N GLN A 724 -28.16 -52.29 5.83
CA GLN A 724 -29.64 -52.10 5.63
C GLN A 724 -29.93 -50.66 6.25
N GLN A 725 -31.03 -49.87 6.18
CA GLN A 725 -32.27 -49.64 5.38
C GLN A 725 -32.75 -48.18 5.74
N HIS A 726 -33.36 -47.34 4.87
CA HIS A 726 -34.79 -47.17 4.50
C HIS A 726 -35.80 -46.79 5.63
N PRO A 727 -36.97 -46.16 5.34
CA PRO A 727 -37.48 -45.46 4.13
C PRO A 727 -37.84 -43.96 4.47
N ALA A 728 -38.69 -43.14 3.84
CA ALA A 728 -39.82 -43.23 2.88
C ALA A 728 -40.16 -41.77 2.39
N TYR A 729 -41.07 -41.42 1.45
CA TYR A 729 -41.80 -42.08 0.34
C TYR A 729 -42.41 -40.99 -0.61
N LEU A 730 -43.31 -41.38 -1.53
CA LEU A 730 -44.20 -40.56 -2.42
C LEU A 730 -43.55 -39.80 -3.60
N GLN A 731 -44.24 -39.56 -4.73
CA GLN A 731 -44.94 -40.40 -5.74
C GLN A 731 -45.64 -39.46 -6.76
N SER A 732 -45.79 -39.91 -8.01
CA SER A 732 -46.57 -39.30 -9.11
C SER A 732 -47.42 -40.42 -9.75
N PRO A 733 -48.55 -40.16 -10.46
CA PRO A 733 -48.54 -40.40 -11.94
C PRO A 733 -49.64 -39.75 -12.85
N TYR A 734 -49.40 -39.74 -14.18
CA TYR A 734 -50.35 -39.90 -15.34
C TYR A 734 -51.53 -38.89 -15.57
N GLN A 735 -52.17 -38.69 -16.76
CA GLN A 735 -52.01 -39.20 -18.16
C GLN A 735 -52.56 -38.22 -19.26
N ASN A 736 -52.58 -38.65 -20.54
CA ASN A 736 -52.77 -37.91 -21.82
C ASN A 736 -54.16 -37.29 -22.13
N TYR A 737 -54.16 -36.17 -22.93
CA TYR A 737 -54.88 -35.89 -24.22
C TYR A 737 -54.73 -34.38 -24.59
N GLY A 738 -54.90 -33.87 -25.84
CA GLY A 738 -54.97 -34.47 -27.19
C GLY A 738 -55.66 -33.59 -28.27
N HIS A 739 -54.99 -33.31 -29.42
CA HIS A 739 -55.47 -32.57 -30.64
C HIS A 739 -55.84 -31.07 -30.45
N SER A 740 -55.89 -30.16 -31.45
CA SER A 740 -55.57 -30.13 -32.91
C SER A 740 -55.20 -28.69 -33.40
N HIS A 741 -54.98 -28.51 -34.72
CA HIS A 741 -54.63 -27.27 -35.47
C HIS A 741 -53.15 -26.84 -35.38
N GLN A 742 -52.34 -26.67 -36.44
CA GLN A 742 -52.50 -26.13 -37.81
C GLN A 742 -52.88 -24.63 -37.86
N GLY A 743 -52.07 -23.71 -38.40
CA GLY A 743 -50.68 -23.84 -38.89
C GLY A 743 -50.35 -22.79 -39.97
N HIS A 744 -49.05 -22.49 -40.17
CA HIS A 744 -48.53 -21.80 -41.35
C HIS A 744 -47.07 -22.22 -41.58
N GLY A 745 -46.66 -22.50 -42.83
CA GLY A 745 -45.31 -22.95 -43.12
C GLY A 745 -45.00 -23.27 -44.59
N HIS A 746 -44.80 -22.23 -45.40
CA HIS A 746 -44.06 -22.23 -46.67
C HIS A 746 -43.51 -20.79 -46.86
N GLY A 747 -42.31 -20.54 -47.39
CA GLY A 747 -41.25 -21.43 -47.83
C GLY A 747 -40.10 -20.62 -48.48
N HIS A 748 -39.00 -21.29 -48.82
CA HIS A 748 -37.76 -20.72 -49.43
C HIS A 748 -36.90 -19.83 -48.48
N GLY A 749 -35.55 -19.97 -48.43
CA GLY A 749 -34.71 -21.07 -48.90
C GLY A 749 -33.30 -20.66 -49.34
N ARG A 750 -32.28 -21.38 -48.83
CA ARG A 750 -30.82 -21.19 -49.07
C ARG A 750 -30.25 -19.93 -48.37
N ALA A 751 -29.06 -19.88 -47.76
CA ALA A 751 -27.75 -20.55 -47.95
C ALA A 751 -27.00 -20.09 -49.23
N TYR A 752 -25.73 -19.70 -49.18
CA TYR A 752 -24.76 -19.71 -48.07
C TYR A 752 -24.46 -18.30 -47.57
#